data_AF-A0A3D4EH71-F1
#
_entry.id   AF-A0A3D4EH71-F1
#
_cell.length_a   1.000
_cell.length_b   1.000
_cell.length_c   1.000
_cell.angle_alpha   90.00
_cell.angle_beta   90.00
_cell.angle_gamma   90.00
#
_symmetry.space_group_name_H-M   'P 1'
#
loop_
_entity.id
_entity.type
_entity.pdbx_description
1 polymer ?
#
loop_
_entity_poly.entity_id
_entity_poly.type
_entity_poly.pdbx_seq_one_letter_code
_entity_poly.pdbx_strand_id
1 'polypeptide(L)'
;MSSTIKKHPFGCFALSFRGFDPEYAEEWFYLKSIKKYALPNSIGVSHKDILSLLPFDARIDKSLLPSGEKTYQLFADRLSTRYALSRHRERTPEIYYVLLTKDGERFILPYGEAEALERSETGIAELIRRKGCVTVRPSENSFCARETLYRFDGESFYIAGRKVTEAELLQDLAELPEDTVVCRHIESKSDFSLRIATLNCGTPELLYAVLTGSDGSPERNWYTDNRELAVVNADGSFDGGKIDGFNDIVAEILKISSKFTDLEYMSYLLRLTDNGFYIMQVDTGKDLAGLKSFNAKTAAFIKRKLAHRRSFVTAKQAAILCYRKMWELLARRHGFVDFMYRNWRRALREDNKDKLTTAAEKRWAHERGFLSFRIKQYNLTDENYRECLSDYDYKWLRPLNSRYFKWVWDKVSLRYMFDDFSAYLPKYYYNLVRRDGKVTLLTMQDTPEGYAATFEDVLRLLREKGILALKQTEGSHGVGFYKLEYRDGAYLVNEQERSEEQMLAFLRSLKRYYNISEYIVMHDELRRIYSNVACTVRVMVINRTGFDPVIENVYFRIGTKKTGFTDNIGSGGIFAYADEVTGRFHDAEVIKKHIITPCPMHPDTGVKIEGVFPHWQEVRRVITDMCRYASCLEYLGFDVVITPDGFKILEINTHQDLHRYPTYNNDVHAYFERKVQLKKAGCKLA
;
A
#
# COMPACT_ATOMS: atom_id res chain seq x y z
N MET A 1 8.73 -25.29 13.88
CA MET A 1 7.52 -25.53 14.71
C MET A 1 6.37 -24.73 14.11
N SER A 2 5.49 -25.41 13.38
CA SER A 2 4.27 -24.83 12.83
C SER A 2 3.28 -24.59 13.98
N SER A 3 3.20 -23.35 14.49
CA SER A 3 2.12 -22.99 15.40
C SER A 3 0.83 -22.87 14.60
N THR A 4 0.04 -23.93 14.59
CA THR A 4 -1.40 -23.87 14.33
C THR A 4 -2.03 -23.06 15.46
N ILE A 5 -1.91 -21.72 15.37
CA ILE A 5 -2.67 -20.80 16.20
C ILE A 5 -4.14 -21.10 15.90
N LYS A 6 -4.88 -21.58 16.90
CA LYS A 6 -6.33 -21.76 16.77
C LYS A 6 -6.91 -20.40 16.40
N LYS A 7 -7.41 -20.26 15.18
CA LYS A 7 -8.14 -19.05 14.79
C LYS A 7 -9.28 -18.87 15.80
N HIS A 8 -9.34 -17.70 16.44
CA HIS A 8 -10.38 -17.35 17.41
C HIS A 8 -11.39 -16.39 16.76
N PRO A 9 -12.14 -16.79 15.71
CA PRO A 9 -12.93 -15.84 14.91
C PRO A 9 -13.96 -15.07 15.73
N PHE A 10 -14.59 -15.72 16.73
CA PHE A 10 -15.51 -15.07 17.67
C PHE A 10 -14.79 -14.21 18.71
N GLY A 11 -13.58 -14.61 19.10
CA GLY A 11 -12.73 -13.83 20.00
C GLY A 11 -12.24 -12.53 19.37
N CYS A 12 -11.78 -12.57 18.11
CA CYS A 12 -11.34 -11.37 17.38
C CYS A 12 -12.49 -10.36 17.24
N PHE A 13 -13.70 -10.88 17.00
CA PHE A 13 -14.91 -10.07 16.94
C PHE A 13 -15.23 -9.40 18.29
N ALA A 14 -15.13 -10.14 19.40
CA ALA A 14 -15.31 -9.59 20.75
C ALA A 14 -14.29 -8.48 21.07
N LEU A 15 -13.03 -8.63 20.66
CA LEU A 15 -11.98 -7.61 20.82
C LEU A 15 -12.29 -6.34 20.02
N SER A 16 -12.88 -6.47 18.82
CA SER A 16 -13.26 -5.33 17.99
C SER A 16 -14.22 -4.37 18.71
N PHE A 17 -15.14 -4.90 19.54
CA PHE A 17 -16.03 -4.06 20.35
C PHE A 17 -15.30 -3.26 21.43
N ARG A 18 -14.09 -3.68 21.82
CA ARG A 18 -13.23 -2.96 22.76
C ARG A 18 -12.26 -2.00 22.07
N GLY A 19 -12.53 -1.65 20.80
CA GLY A 19 -11.68 -0.76 20.00
C GLY A 19 -10.33 -1.35 19.58
N PHE A 20 -10.12 -2.64 19.84
CA PHE A 20 -8.92 -3.38 19.45
C PHE A 20 -8.94 -3.67 17.94
N ASP A 21 -7.78 -3.57 17.30
CA ASP A 21 -7.67 -3.86 15.87
C ASP A 21 -7.60 -5.38 15.62
N PRO A 22 -8.54 -5.96 14.86
CA PRO A 22 -8.58 -7.41 14.61
C PRO A 22 -7.30 -8.01 14.05
N GLU A 23 -6.46 -7.20 13.38
CA GLU A 23 -5.20 -7.68 12.80
C GLU A 23 -4.27 -8.30 13.85
N TYR A 24 -4.23 -7.73 15.05
CA TYR A 24 -3.35 -8.18 16.14
C TYR A 24 -4.04 -9.19 17.08
N ALA A 25 -5.25 -9.66 16.73
CA ALA A 25 -6.10 -10.40 17.67
C ALA A 25 -5.55 -11.79 17.96
N GLU A 26 -4.97 -12.43 16.95
CA GLU A 26 -4.33 -13.73 17.10
C GLU A 26 -3.12 -13.63 18.04
N GLU A 27 -2.25 -12.63 17.85
CA GLU A 27 -1.14 -12.36 18.76
C GLU A 27 -1.65 -11.99 20.17
N TRP A 28 -2.75 -11.25 20.28
CA TRP A 28 -3.33 -10.93 21.59
C TRP A 28 -3.83 -12.16 22.34
N PHE A 29 -4.52 -13.08 21.66
CA PHE A 29 -4.96 -14.34 22.27
C PHE A 29 -3.78 -15.24 22.62
N TYR A 30 -2.76 -15.29 21.76
CA TYR A 30 -1.52 -15.99 22.05
C TYR A 30 -0.86 -15.45 23.33
N LEU A 31 -0.67 -14.13 23.43
CA LEU A 31 -0.13 -13.48 24.63
C LEU A 31 -0.98 -13.75 25.87
N LYS A 32 -2.31 -13.71 25.74
CA LYS A 32 -3.23 -14.02 26.84
C LYS A 32 -3.09 -15.47 27.31
N SER A 33 -2.75 -16.40 26.44
CA SER A 33 -2.56 -17.82 26.78
C SER A 33 -1.27 -18.08 27.58
N ILE A 34 -0.31 -17.14 27.55
CA ILE A 34 0.99 -17.29 28.22
C ILE A 34 1.03 -16.43 29.49
N LYS A 35 1.11 -17.08 30.66
CA LYS A 35 1.07 -16.44 31.99
C LYS A 35 2.07 -15.27 32.13
N LYS A 36 3.30 -15.41 31.61
CA LYS A 36 4.35 -14.38 31.64
C LYS A 36 3.90 -13.05 31.03
N TYR A 37 3.19 -13.09 29.89
CA TYR A 37 2.77 -11.88 29.16
C TYR A 37 1.42 -11.32 29.61
N ALA A 38 0.71 -12.07 30.47
CA ALA A 38 -0.45 -11.56 31.20
C ALA A 38 -0.05 -10.70 32.41
N LEU A 39 1.18 -10.84 32.92
CA LEU A 39 1.67 -10.04 34.05
C LEU A 39 2.06 -8.63 33.60
N PRO A 40 1.93 -7.64 34.51
CA PRO A 40 2.37 -6.28 34.25
C PRO A 40 3.89 -6.18 34.04
N ASN A 41 4.30 -5.34 33.10
CA ASN A 41 5.69 -4.93 32.93
C ASN A 41 6.14 -3.89 33.99
N SER A 42 7.31 -3.27 33.81
CA SER A 42 7.89 -2.30 34.75
C SER A 42 7.01 -1.06 35.04
N ILE A 43 5.96 -0.80 34.25
CA ILE A 43 5.04 0.33 34.42
C ILE A 43 3.63 -0.09 34.83
N GLY A 44 3.42 -1.36 35.18
CA GLY A 44 2.10 -1.86 35.60
C GLY A 44 1.12 -2.15 34.45
N VAL A 45 1.59 -2.24 33.21
CA VAL A 45 0.76 -2.53 32.03
C VAL A 45 1.09 -3.93 31.48
N SER A 46 0.09 -4.73 31.11
CA SER A 46 0.37 -6.06 30.52
C SER A 46 0.78 -5.95 29.05
N HIS A 47 1.55 -6.92 28.55
CA HIS A 47 2.07 -6.91 27.16
C HIS A 47 0.93 -6.93 26.13
N LYS A 48 -0.13 -7.69 26.42
CA LYS A 48 -1.36 -7.72 25.61
C LYS A 48 -2.11 -6.37 25.61
N ASP A 49 -2.03 -5.59 26.69
CA ASP A 49 -2.69 -4.28 26.75
C ASP A 49 -1.89 -3.26 25.93
N ILE A 50 -0.56 -3.37 25.87
CA ILE A 50 0.26 -2.59 24.93
C ILE A 50 -0.08 -2.97 23.49
N LEU A 51 -0.13 -4.26 23.18
CA LEU A 51 -0.54 -4.75 21.86
C LEU A 51 -1.94 -4.22 21.47
N SER A 52 -2.81 -3.99 22.46
CA SER A 52 -4.16 -3.42 22.26
C SER A 52 -4.21 -1.96 21.85
N LEU A 53 -3.09 -1.26 21.92
CA LEU A 53 -2.93 0.11 21.46
C LEU A 53 -2.62 0.19 19.97
N LEU A 54 -2.20 -0.92 19.35
CA LEU A 54 -1.85 -0.94 17.95
C LEU A 54 -3.09 -0.81 17.04
N PRO A 55 -2.87 -0.31 15.81
CA PRO A 55 -1.64 0.33 15.33
C PRO A 55 -1.46 1.75 15.90
N PHE A 56 -0.22 2.19 16.09
CA PHE A 56 0.08 3.59 16.47
C PHE A 56 -0.09 4.57 15.31
N ASP A 57 -0.09 4.07 14.08
CA ASP A 57 -0.08 4.88 12.88
C ASP A 57 -1.44 5.55 12.60
N ALA A 58 -1.36 6.85 12.28
CA ALA A 58 -2.50 7.74 12.19
C ALA A 58 -3.34 7.58 10.91
N ARG A 59 -3.12 6.53 10.11
CA ARG A 59 -3.71 6.36 8.76
C ARG A 59 -4.87 5.36 8.69
N ILE A 60 -5.29 4.85 9.84
CA ILE A 60 -6.28 3.76 9.89
C ILE A 60 -7.62 4.32 10.38
N ASP A 61 -8.48 4.75 9.44
CA ASP A 61 -9.91 4.92 9.74
C ASP A 61 -10.55 3.52 9.78
N LYS A 62 -10.56 2.95 10.98
CA LYS A 62 -11.15 1.63 11.30
C LYS A 62 -12.60 1.48 10.83
N SER A 63 -13.30 2.58 10.55
CA SER A 63 -14.68 2.59 10.06
C SER A 63 -14.84 2.45 8.54
N LEU A 64 -13.76 2.42 7.75
CA LEU A 64 -13.81 2.31 6.28
C LEU A 64 -13.20 1.02 5.72
N LEU A 65 -12.50 0.25 6.56
CA LEU A 65 -11.77 -0.93 6.12
C LEU A 65 -12.70 -2.11 5.83
N PRO A 66 -12.54 -2.78 4.68
CA PRO A 66 -13.03 -4.14 4.47
C PRO A 66 -12.50 -5.08 5.56
N SER A 67 -13.32 -6.03 6.01
CA SER A 67 -12.81 -7.10 6.86
C SER A 67 -11.79 -7.94 6.08
N GLY A 68 -10.50 -7.76 6.41
CA GLY A 68 -9.42 -8.65 5.99
C GLY A 68 -8.31 -8.05 5.12
N GLU A 69 -8.35 -6.77 4.74
CA GLU A 69 -7.20 -6.12 4.09
C GLU A 69 -6.35 -5.43 5.16
N LYS A 70 -5.14 -5.95 5.40
CA LYS A 70 -4.19 -5.44 6.40
C LYS A 70 -3.90 -3.97 6.12
N THR A 71 -4.12 -3.12 7.10
CA THR A 71 -3.97 -1.68 6.93
C THR A 71 -2.54 -1.22 7.08
N TYR A 72 -2.18 -0.25 6.25
CA TYR A 72 -0.96 0.56 6.31
C TYR A 72 0.31 -0.18 6.76
N GLN A 73 1.07 -0.61 5.76
CA GLN A 73 2.06 -1.66 5.90
C GLN A 73 3.41 -1.28 5.27
N LEU A 74 3.77 0.01 5.35
CA LEU A 74 5.01 0.53 4.77
C LEU A 74 6.23 -0.31 5.16
N PHE A 75 6.24 -0.77 6.42
CA PHE A 75 7.29 -1.58 7.02
C PHE A 75 6.80 -2.96 7.50
N ALA A 76 5.72 -3.52 6.93
CA ALA A 76 5.23 -4.83 7.37
C ALA A 76 6.08 -6.01 6.85
N ASP A 77 6.88 -5.76 5.81
CA ASP A 77 7.78 -6.74 5.23
C ASP A 77 9.05 -6.06 4.70
N ARG A 78 10.06 -6.89 4.41
CA ARG A 78 11.40 -6.45 3.99
C ARG A 78 11.44 -5.83 2.61
N LEU A 79 10.60 -6.27 1.67
CA LEU A 79 10.56 -5.70 0.33
C LEU A 79 9.93 -4.30 0.34
N SER A 80 8.84 -4.12 1.08
CA SER A 80 8.25 -2.80 1.33
C SER A 80 9.23 -1.87 2.04
N THR A 81 9.99 -2.39 3.02
CA THR A 81 11.02 -1.62 3.74
C THR A 81 12.13 -1.13 2.79
N ARG A 82 12.59 -1.99 1.87
CA ARG A 82 13.56 -1.61 0.83
C ARG A 82 13.07 -0.44 -0.02
N TYR A 83 11.79 -0.42 -0.38
CA TYR A 83 11.23 0.66 -1.20
C TYR A 83 10.96 1.94 -0.41
N ALA A 84 10.42 1.82 0.80
CA ALA A 84 10.25 2.97 1.70
C ALA A 84 11.59 3.67 1.98
N LEU A 85 12.66 2.89 2.17
CA LEU A 85 14.02 3.38 2.43
C LEU A 85 14.87 3.47 1.16
N SER A 86 14.28 3.77 -0.02
CA SER A 86 15.05 3.78 -1.28
C SER A 86 16.24 4.76 -1.26
N ARG A 87 16.09 5.90 -0.59
CA ARG A 87 17.17 6.90 -0.36
C ARG A 87 18.23 6.47 0.67
N HIS A 88 18.07 5.30 1.29
CA HIS A 88 18.93 4.74 2.34
C HIS A 88 19.23 3.25 2.09
N ARG A 89 19.22 2.81 0.83
CA ARG A 89 19.43 1.40 0.46
C ARG A 89 20.75 0.85 0.98
N GLU A 90 21.77 1.69 1.08
CA GLU A 90 23.09 1.38 1.65
C GLU A 90 23.02 0.94 3.12
N ARG A 91 21.97 1.35 3.85
CA ARG A 91 21.71 0.97 5.24
C ARG A 91 20.82 -0.26 5.38
N THR A 92 20.40 -0.89 4.29
CA THR A 92 19.54 -2.09 4.33
C THR A 92 20.24 -3.27 3.67
N PRO A 93 19.99 -4.52 4.10
CA PRO A 93 20.48 -5.68 3.37
C PRO A 93 19.93 -5.69 1.95
N GLU A 94 20.82 -5.82 0.96
CA GLU A 94 20.40 -5.96 -0.43
C GLU A 94 19.56 -7.22 -0.61
N ILE A 95 18.40 -7.09 -1.26
CA ILE A 95 17.52 -8.20 -1.60
C ILE A 95 17.89 -8.65 -3.01
N TYR A 96 18.19 -9.93 -3.17
CA TYR A 96 18.56 -10.54 -4.44
C TYR A 96 17.40 -11.33 -5.05
N TYR A 97 16.64 -12.06 -4.24
CA TYR A 97 15.46 -12.79 -4.71
C TYR A 97 14.29 -12.65 -3.75
N VAL A 98 13.08 -12.67 -4.31
CA VAL A 98 11.82 -12.81 -3.59
C VAL A 98 11.05 -13.99 -4.19
N LEU A 99 10.67 -14.94 -3.34
CA LEU A 99 9.93 -16.14 -3.71
C LEU A 99 8.46 -15.92 -3.36
N LEU A 100 7.60 -15.92 -4.38
CA LEU A 100 6.16 -15.73 -4.27
C LEU A 100 5.41 -16.92 -4.85
N THR A 101 4.12 -17.02 -4.52
CA THR A 101 3.18 -17.90 -5.21
C THR A 101 2.23 -17.05 -6.04
N LYS A 102 2.02 -17.41 -7.29
CA LYS A 102 1.11 -16.74 -8.20
C LYS A 102 0.42 -17.78 -9.06
N ASP A 103 -0.90 -17.71 -9.18
CA ASP A 103 -1.69 -18.68 -9.95
C ASP A 103 -1.46 -20.15 -9.56
N GLY A 104 -1.08 -20.40 -8.30
CA GLY A 104 -0.73 -21.74 -7.80
C GLY A 104 0.69 -22.20 -8.15
N GLU A 105 1.48 -21.38 -8.84
CA GLU A 105 2.85 -21.68 -9.26
C GLU A 105 3.85 -20.84 -8.47
N ARG A 106 5.06 -21.38 -8.29
CA ARG A 106 6.17 -20.70 -7.63
C ARG A 106 6.78 -19.68 -8.57
N PHE A 107 7.03 -18.50 -8.06
CA PHE A 107 7.43 -17.34 -8.83
C PHE A 107 8.64 -16.66 -8.17
N ILE A 108 9.81 -16.81 -8.79
CA ILE A 108 11.11 -16.38 -8.27
C ILE A 108 11.51 -15.07 -8.95
N LEU A 109 11.44 -13.98 -8.19
CA LEU A 109 11.73 -12.63 -8.67
C LEU A 109 13.16 -12.23 -8.31
N PRO A 110 14.10 -12.16 -9.27
CA PRO A 110 15.41 -11.55 -9.05
C PRO A 110 15.32 -10.02 -8.91
N TYR A 111 16.30 -9.46 -8.21
CA TYR A 111 16.51 -8.03 -8.01
C TYR A 111 18.01 -7.67 -8.05
N GLY A 112 18.32 -6.48 -8.55
CA GLY A 112 19.69 -5.96 -8.54
C GLY A 112 20.61 -6.85 -9.35
N GLU A 113 21.78 -7.22 -8.81
CA GLU A 113 22.74 -8.06 -9.53
C GLU A 113 22.21 -9.47 -9.87
N ALA A 114 21.18 -9.96 -9.17
CA ALA A 114 20.56 -11.24 -9.48
C ALA A 114 19.67 -11.19 -10.74
N GLU A 115 19.36 -10.03 -11.30
CA GLU A 115 18.59 -9.90 -12.54
C GLU A 115 19.31 -10.53 -13.75
N ALA A 116 20.64 -10.66 -13.68
CA ALA A 116 21.45 -11.36 -14.68
C ALA A 116 21.53 -12.89 -14.46
N LEU A 117 20.90 -13.42 -13.41
CA LEU A 117 20.89 -14.83 -13.06
C LEU A 117 19.55 -15.48 -13.43
N GLU A 118 19.54 -16.81 -13.43
CA GLU A 118 18.33 -17.58 -13.72
C GLU A 118 17.24 -17.37 -12.64
N ARG A 119 15.98 -17.47 -13.06
CA ARG A 119 14.79 -17.28 -12.20
C ARG A 119 14.35 -18.61 -11.58
N SER A 120 15.29 -19.27 -10.92
CA SER A 120 15.19 -20.66 -10.48
C SER A 120 16.05 -20.90 -9.23
N GLU A 121 15.90 -22.06 -8.62
CA GLU A 121 16.78 -22.55 -7.55
C GLU A 121 18.24 -22.61 -8.00
N THR A 122 18.51 -22.96 -9.27
CA THR A 122 19.87 -22.96 -9.86
C THR A 122 20.45 -21.56 -9.94
N GLY A 123 19.65 -20.54 -10.26
CA GLY A 123 20.07 -19.14 -10.21
C GLY A 123 20.42 -18.68 -8.79
N ILE A 124 19.65 -19.10 -7.78
CA ILE A 124 19.95 -18.82 -6.38
C ILE A 124 21.23 -19.55 -5.93
N ALA A 125 21.45 -20.81 -6.34
CA ALA A 125 22.68 -21.54 -6.05
C ALA A 125 23.91 -20.84 -6.67
N GLU A 126 23.80 -20.34 -7.90
CA GLU A 126 24.84 -19.57 -8.56
C GLU A 126 25.12 -18.23 -7.85
N LEU A 127 24.08 -17.53 -7.39
CA LEU A 127 24.24 -16.36 -6.54
C LEU A 127 25.05 -16.68 -5.27
N ILE A 128 24.75 -17.82 -4.62
CA ILE A 128 25.48 -18.26 -3.43
C ILE A 128 26.96 -18.51 -3.76
N ARG A 129 27.27 -19.13 -4.90
CA ARG A 129 28.67 -19.30 -5.34
C ARG A 129 29.38 -17.97 -5.52
N ARG A 130 28.74 -17.01 -6.20
CA ARG A 130 29.33 -15.68 -6.50
C ARG A 130 29.53 -14.84 -5.25
N LYS A 131 28.57 -14.87 -4.33
CA LYS A 131 28.58 -14.04 -3.11
C LYS A 131 29.31 -14.71 -1.93
N GLY A 132 29.57 -16.01 -2.01
CA GLY A 132 30.12 -16.82 -0.91
C GLY A 132 29.10 -17.09 0.19
N CYS A 133 28.23 -16.14 0.54
CA CYS A 133 27.12 -16.39 1.45
C CYS A 133 25.91 -15.46 1.21
N VAL A 134 24.73 -15.96 1.56
CA VAL A 134 23.47 -15.22 1.57
C VAL A 134 22.66 -15.62 2.79
N THR A 135 21.72 -14.76 3.19
CA THR A 135 20.74 -15.10 4.21
C THR A 135 19.36 -15.28 3.59
N VAL A 136 18.72 -16.40 3.92
CA VAL A 136 17.34 -16.70 3.52
C VAL A 136 16.44 -16.57 4.74
N ARG A 137 15.30 -15.91 4.57
CA ARG A 137 14.37 -15.63 5.67
C ARG A 137 12.95 -15.32 5.14
N PRO A 138 11.91 -15.46 5.96
CA PRO A 138 10.60 -14.92 5.61
C PRO A 138 10.66 -13.41 5.32
N SER A 139 9.87 -12.95 4.36
CA SER A 139 9.72 -11.53 4.02
C SER A 139 9.02 -10.75 5.14
N GLU A 140 8.05 -11.36 5.83
CA GLU A 140 7.31 -10.73 6.92
C GLU A 140 8.19 -10.44 8.14
N ASN A 141 7.86 -9.34 8.81
CA ASN A 141 8.39 -9.02 10.13
C ASN A 141 7.63 -9.87 11.18
N SER A 142 8.04 -11.13 11.33
CA SER A 142 7.38 -12.13 12.18
C SER A 142 8.28 -12.62 13.33
N PHE A 143 7.64 -12.97 14.44
CA PHE A 143 8.22 -13.56 15.65
C PHE A 143 8.99 -14.85 15.42
N CYS A 144 8.50 -15.72 14.52
CA CYS A 144 9.10 -17.02 14.24
C CYS A 144 10.12 -16.97 13.09
N ALA A 145 10.42 -15.78 12.55
CA ALA A 145 11.23 -15.65 11.35
C ALA A 145 12.70 -15.97 11.68
N ARG A 146 13.11 -17.20 11.37
CA ARG A 146 14.52 -17.60 11.45
C ARG A 146 15.23 -17.20 10.17
N GLU A 147 16.42 -16.64 10.37
CA GLU A 147 17.39 -16.42 9.32
C GLU A 147 18.20 -17.71 9.16
N THR A 148 18.28 -18.22 7.94
CA THR A 148 19.12 -19.36 7.59
C THR A 148 20.27 -18.87 6.74
N LEU A 149 21.51 -19.16 7.16
CA LEU A 149 22.71 -18.84 6.40
C LEU A 149 22.97 -19.95 5.37
N TYR A 150 23.07 -19.55 4.10
CA TYR A 150 23.52 -20.40 3.00
C TYR A 150 24.90 -19.91 2.59
N ARG A 151 25.86 -20.82 2.47
CA ARG A 151 27.26 -20.49 2.22
C ARG A 151 27.88 -21.44 1.21
N PHE A 152 28.81 -20.94 0.43
CA PHE A 152 29.72 -21.68 -0.43
C PHE A 152 31.16 -21.26 -0.06
N ASP A 153 32.03 -22.23 0.15
CA ASP A 153 33.42 -21.98 0.59
C ASP A 153 34.48 -22.12 -0.50
N GLY A 154 34.03 -22.27 -1.75
CA GLY A 154 34.89 -22.55 -2.91
C GLY A 154 34.79 -24.00 -3.38
N GLU A 155 34.42 -24.93 -2.50
CA GLU A 155 34.30 -26.35 -2.82
C GLU A 155 32.92 -26.93 -2.52
N SER A 156 32.27 -26.47 -1.45
CA SER A 156 31.07 -27.12 -0.91
C SER A 156 30.02 -26.13 -0.42
N PHE A 157 28.76 -26.55 -0.50
CA PHE A 157 27.63 -25.79 0.03
C PHE A 157 27.35 -26.12 1.48
N TYR A 158 26.84 -25.14 2.21
CA TYR A 158 26.46 -25.25 3.60
C TYR A 158 25.10 -24.58 3.83
N ILE A 159 24.22 -25.25 4.59
CA ILE A 159 22.93 -24.71 5.05
C ILE A 159 22.95 -24.74 6.57
N ALA A 160 22.84 -23.56 7.20
CA ALA A 160 22.95 -23.41 8.66
C ALA A 160 24.20 -24.10 9.25
N GLY A 161 25.32 -24.07 8.53
CA GLY A 161 26.59 -24.69 8.92
C GLY A 161 26.70 -26.19 8.62
N ARG A 162 25.64 -26.87 8.20
CA ARG A 162 25.69 -28.28 7.74
C ARG A 162 26.16 -28.33 6.29
N LYS A 163 27.22 -29.09 6.00
CA LYS A 163 27.68 -29.37 4.63
C LYS A 163 26.60 -30.14 3.86
N VAL A 164 26.32 -29.72 2.62
CA VAL A 164 25.33 -30.33 1.72
C VAL A 164 25.89 -30.45 0.30
N THR A 165 25.37 -31.42 -0.44
CA THR A 165 25.54 -31.51 -1.89
C THR A 165 24.71 -30.44 -2.60
N GLU A 166 25.01 -30.17 -3.86
CA GLU A 166 24.21 -29.23 -4.67
C GLU A 166 22.78 -29.73 -4.87
N ALA A 167 22.56 -31.04 -5.04
CA ALA A 167 21.22 -31.61 -5.16
C ALA A 167 20.39 -31.37 -3.89
N GLU A 168 20.98 -31.57 -2.70
CA GLU A 168 20.32 -31.25 -1.42
C GLU A 168 20.06 -29.75 -1.26
N LEU A 169 20.96 -28.88 -1.73
CA LEU A 169 20.74 -27.44 -1.75
C LEU A 169 19.53 -27.06 -2.60
N LEU A 170 19.47 -27.56 -3.85
CA LEU A 170 18.38 -27.25 -4.77
C LEU A 170 17.04 -27.75 -4.24
N GLN A 171 17.03 -28.94 -3.62
CA GLN A 171 15.83 -29.46 -2.96
C GLN A 171 15.38 -28.56 -1.80
N ASP A 172 16.29 -28.18 -0.91
CA ASP A 172 15.97 -27.30 0.23
C ASP A 172 15.47 -25.92 -0.23
N LEU A 173 16.09 -25.35 -1.27
CA LEU A 173 15.62 -24.12 -1.89
C LEU A 173 14.20 -24.30 -2.46
N ALA A 174 13.92 -25.38 -3.17
CA ALA A 174 12.59 -25.67 -3.74
C ALA A 174 11.50 -25.84 -2.67
N GLU A 175 11.87 -26.31 -1.47
CA GLU A 175 10.97 -26.50 -0.33
C GLU A 175 10.78 -25.21 0.52
N LEU A 176 11.50 -24.12 0.22
CA LEU A 176 11.32 -22.84 0.91
C LEU A 176 9.85 -22.36 0.85
N PRO A 177 9.30 -21.83 1.96
CA PRO A 177 7.93 -21.32 1.98
C PRO A 177 7.70 -20.14 1.03
N GLU A 178 6.42 -19.92 0.67
CA GLU A 178 6.01 -18.67 -0.01
C GLU A 178 6.41 -17.44 0.82
N ASP A 179 6.55 -16.29 0.16
CA ASP A 179 6.92 -15.04 0.79
C ASP A 179 8.32 -15.10 1.46
N THR A 180 9.27 -15.81 0.86
CA THR A 180 10.67 -15.88 1.31
C THR A 180 11.55 -14.88 0.56
N VAL A 181 12.54 -14.28 1.26
CA VAL A 181 13.55 -13.40 0.64
C VAL A 181 14.94 -13.99 0.80
N VAL A 182 15.73 -13.87 -0.27
CA VAL A 182 17.18 -14.13 -0.29
C VAL A 182 17.87 -12.78 -0.31
N CYS A 183 18.68 -12.49 0.71
CA CYS A 183 19.34 -11.20 0.85
C CYS A 183 20.83 -11.34 1.22
N ARG A 184 21.56 -10.25 1.08
CA ARG A 184 22.94 -10.13 1.55
C ARG A 184 23.04 -10.52 3.02
N HIS A 185 24.00 -11.39 3.32
CA HIS A 185 24.37 -11.65 4.70
C HIS A 185 25.12 -10.44 5.28
N ILE A 186 24.69 -9.99 6.45
CA ILE A 186 25.35 -8.94 7.20
C ILE A 186 25.98 -9.59 8.43
N GLU A 187 27.31 -9.64 8.46
CA GLU A 187 28.05 -10.10 9.62
C GLU A 187 27.97 -9.07 10.74
N SER A 188 27.82 -9.52 11.99
CA SER A 188 27.69 -8.64 13.16
C SER A 188 29.03 -8.53 13.87
N LYS A 189 29.39 -7.33 14.33
CA LYS A 189 30.53 -7.11 15.24
C LYS A 189 30.26 -7.59 16.67
N SER A 190 29.00 -7.87 16.98
CA SER A 190 28.55 -8.18 18.34
C SER A 190 27.51 -9.30 18.35
N ASP A 191 27.45 -10.04 19.44
CA ASP A 191 26.45 -11.11 19.66
C ASP A 191 25.03 -10.56 19.92
N PHE A 192 24.89 -9.24 19.96
CA PHE A 192 23.63 -8.54 20.14
C PHE A 192 23.31 -7.63 18.95
N SER A 193 22.02 -7.37 18.77
CA SER A 193 21.47 -6.33 17.91
C SER A 193 20.99 -5.15 18.75
N LEU A 194 21.21 -3.94 18.25
CA LEU A 194 20.74 -2.70 18.88
C LEU A 194 19.35 -2.36 18.35
N ARG A 195 18.39 -2.16 19.25
CA ARG A 195 17.07 -1.64 18.89
C ARG A 195 16.96 -0.19 19.32
N ILE A 196 16.59 0.68 18.38
CA ILE A 196 16.33 2.11 18.63
C ILE A 196 14.89 2.41 18.25
N ALA A 197 14.12 2.94 19.17
CA ALA A 197 12.79 3.47 18.88
C ALA A 197 12.76 4.99 18.92
N THR A 198 12.00 5.55 18.00
CA THR A 198 11.80 6.97 17.83
C THR A 198 10.32 7.31 17.94
N LEU A 199 10.04 8.51 18.43
CA LEU A 199 8.70 9.07 18.51
C LEU A 199 8.62 10.32 17.63
N ASN A 200 7.67 10.37 16.71
CA ASN A 200 7.44 11.52 15.85
C ASN A 200 6.28 12.38 16.36
N CYS A 201 6.61 13.48 17.02
CA CYS A 201 5.65 14.48 17.53
C CYS A 201 5.89 15.87 16.90
N GLY A 202 6.41 15.91 15.67
CA GLY A 202 6.85 17.12 14.97
C GLY A 202 8.29 16.96 14.52
N THR A 203 9.24 17.08 15.47
CA THR A 203 10.62 16.63 15.28
C THR A 203 10.78 15.24 15.92
N PRO A 204 11.33 14.23 15.23
CA PRO A 204 11.57 12.94 15.83
C PRO A 204 12.52 13.02 17.01
N GLU A 205 12.23 12.27 18.07
CA GLU A 205 13.12 12.11 19.22
C GLU A 205 13.38 10.63 19.55
N LEU A 206 14.50 10.36 20.21
CA LEU A 206 14.80 9.04 20.76
C LEU A 206 13.81 8.73 21.89
N LEU A 207 13.05 7.65 21.73
CA LEU A 207 12.11 7.16 22.73
C LEU A 207 12.79 6.18 23.69
N TYR A 208 13.44 5.15 23.16
CA TYR A 208 14.25 4.21 23.93
C TYR A 208 15.30 3.52 23.05
N ALA A 209 16.31 2.94 23.68
CA ALA A 209 17.27 2.03 23.06
C ALA A 209 17.52 0.81 23.95
N VAL A 210 17.58 -0.38 23.36
CA VAL A 210 17.81 -1.64 24.08
C VAL A 210 18.67 -2.60 23.25
N LEU A 211 19.47 -3.41 23.92
CA LEU A 211 20.19 -4.52 23.31
C LEU A 211 19.31 -5.76 23.31
N THR A 212 19.30 -6.49 22.19
CA THR A 212 18.59 -7.76 22.06
C THR A 212 19.51 -8.82 21.49
N GLY A 213 19.42 -10.06 21.97
CA GLY A 213 20.23 -11.15 21.44
C GLY A 213 19.86 -12.51 22.01
N SER A 214 20.63 -13.51 21.63
CA SER A 214 20.56 -14.88 22.14
C SER A 214 21.73 -15.09 23.11
N ASP A 215 21.46 -15.36 24.37
CA ASP A 215 22.48 -15.66 25.39
C ASP A 215 22.57 -17.16 25.71
N GLY A 216 21.97 -18.01 24.86
CA GLY A 216 21.84 -19.45 25.09
C GLY A 216 20.78 -19.83 26.13
N SER A 217 20.10 -18.86 26.76
CA SER A 217 19.00 -19.16 27.69
C SER A 217 17.73 -19.65 26.97
N PRO A 218 16.90 -20.46 27.64
CA PRO A 218 15.60 -20.87 27.10
C PRO A 218 14.57 -19.72 27.12
N GLU A 219 14.88 -18.58 27.73
CA GLU A 219 13.99 -17.42 27.78
C GLU A 219 13.99 -16.63 26.46
N ARG A 220 12.86 -16.67 25.75
CA ARG A 220 12.64 -15.91 24.51
C ARG A 220 11.57 -14.83 24.67
N ASN A 221 11.67 -13.78 23.85
CA ASN A 221 10.56 -12.85 23.64
C ASN A 221 9.53 -13.49 22.70
N TRP A 222 8.26 -13.11 22.81
CA TRP A 222 7.21 -13.57 21.91
C TRP A 222 7.21 -12.82 20.58
N TYR A 223 7.92 -11.70 20.48
CA TYR A 223 7.95 -10.86 19.29
C TYR A 223 9.26 -11.01 18.51
N THR A 224 10.37 -11.25 19.21
CA THR A 224 11.65 -11.63 18.62
C THR A 224 12.09 -12.95 19.24
N ASP A 225 12.67 -13.87 18.47
CA ASP A 225 13.33 -15.05 19.04
C ASP A 225 14.49 -14.66 20.02
N ASN A 226 14.94 -13.39 19.95
CA ASN A 226 15.88 -12.74 20.88
C ASN A 226 15.20 -12.20 22.14
N ARG A 227 15.91 -12.18 23.27
CA ARG A 227 15.45 -11.49 24.50
C ARG A 227 16.04 -10.10 24.64
N GLU A 228 15.43 -9.28 25.49
CA GLU A 228 16.02 -8.02 25.97
C GLU A 228 17.23 -8.36 26.86
N LEU A 229 18.40 -7.81 26.52
CA LEU A 229 19.66 -8.05 27.22
C LEU A 229 19.99 -6.91 28.19
N ALA A 230 19.94 -5.67 27.71
CA ALA A 230 20.24 -4.48 28.50
C ALA A 230 19.51 -3.25 27.94
N VAL A 231 19.16 -2.32 28.82
CA VAL A 231 18.73 -0.97 28.43
C VAL A 231 19.96 -0.14 28.10
N VAL A 232 19.88 0.66 27.03
CA VAL A 232 20.95 1.57 26.61
C VAL A 232 20.59 2.99 27.04
N ASN A 233 21.49 3.63 27.77
CA ASN A 233 21.34 5.00 28.23
C ASN A 233 21.51 6.00 27.08
N ALA A 234 21.13 7.26 27.32
CA ALA A 234 21.19 8.31 26.30
C ALA A 234 22.62 8.60 25.80
N ASP A 235 23.65 8.29 26.60
CA ASP A 235 25.05 8.44 26.23
C ASP A 235 25.63 7.19 25.54
N GLY A 236 24.82 6.16 25.30
CA GLY A 236 25.20 4.89 24.70
C GLY A 236 25.77 3.85 25.68
N SER A 237 25.85 4.16 26.97
CA SER A 237 26.28 3.18 27.99
C SER A 237 25.19 2.15 28.30
N PHE A 238 25.60 0.93 28.64
CA PHE A 238 24.71 -0.15 29.10
C PHE A 238 25.45 -1.04 30.10
N ASP A 239 24.71 -1.91 30.80
CA ASP A 239 25.33 -2.86 31.72
C ASP A 239 26.21 -3.87 30.96
N GLY A 240 27.53 -3.74 31.10
CA GLY A 240 28.52 -4.53 30.36
C GLY A 240 29.28 -3.78 29.26
N GLY A 241 29.03 -2.48 29.02
CA GLY A 241 29.84 -1.71 28.08
C GLY A 241 29.25 -0.39 27.59
N LYS A 242 29.77 0.08 26.45
CA LYS A 242 29.30 1.28 25.75
C LYS A 242 29.29 1.02 24.25
N ILE A 243 28.30 1.56 23.55
CA ILE A 243 28.19 1.45 22.10
C ILE A 243 28.99 2.58 21.46
N ASP A 244 30.00 2.21 20.68
CA ASP A 244 30.80 3.17 19.91
C ASP A 244 29.93 3.91 18.88
N GLY A 245 30.09 5.24 18.79
CA GLY A 245 29.35 6.06 17.82
C GLY A 245 27.84 6.12 18.05
N PHE A 246 27.32 5.76 19.23
CA PHE A 246 25.89 5.68 19.50
C PHE A 246 25.11 6.96 19.14
N ASN A 247 25.66 8.13 19.46
CA ASN A 247 25.01 9.42 19.15
C ASN A 247 24.86 9.65 17.64
N ASP A 248 25.86 9.24 16.85
CA ASP A 248 25.81 9.35 15.39
C ASP A 248 24.78 8.39 14.80
N ILE A 249 24.72 7.16 15.33
CA ILE A 249 23.68 6.18 14.97
C ILE A 249 22.29 6.75 15.27
N VAL A 250 22.07 7.29 16.48
CA VAL A 250 20.79 7.89 16.86
C VAL A 250 20.46 9.07 15.94
N ALA A 251 21.40 9.98 15.68
CA ALA A 251 21.19 11.12 14.80
C ALA A 251 20.77 10.70 13.39
N GLU A 252 21.41 9.66 12.83
CA GLU A 252 21.06 9.10 11.54
C GLU A 252 19.67 8.46 11.54
N ILE A 253 19.34 7.67 12.56
CA ILE A 253 18.00 7.07 12.70
C ILE A 253 16.92 8.14 12.85
N LEU A 254 17.16 9.22 13.60
CA LEU A 254 16.22 10.34 13.72
C LEU A 254 16.03 11.08 12.38
N LYS A 255 17.10 11.23 11.60
CA LYS A 255 17.03 11.79 10.24
C LYS A 255 16.25 10.89 9.28
N ILE A 256 16.31 9.57 9.44
CA ILE A 256 15.49 8.64 8.67
C ILE A 256 14.02 8.75 9.12
N SER A 257 13.74 8.71 10.43
CA SER A 257 12.40 8.85 10.99
C SER A 257 11.72 10.17 10.61
N SER A 258 12.48 11.26 10.42
CA SER A 258 11.91 12.56 10.04
C SER A 258 11.30 12.57 8.64
N LYS A 259 11.60 11.56 7.81
CA LYS A 259 11.02 11.41 6.47
C LYS A 259 9.66 10.70 6.49
N PHE A 260 9.31 10.04 7.59
CA PHE A 260 8.07 9.27 7.76
C PHE A 260 7.20 9.88 8.84
N THR A 261 6.85 11.16 8.65
CA THR A 261 6.19 11.97 9.69
C THR A 261 4.82 11.49 10.09
N ASP A 262 4.17 10.70 9.23
CA ASP A 262 2.88 10.06 9.47
C ASP A 262 2.95 8.88 10.44
N LEU A 263 4.16 8.33 10.67
CA LEU A 263 4.42 7.29 11.65
C LEU A 263 4.76 7.92 12.98
N GLU A 264 3.87 7.74 13.95
CA GLU A 264 4.09 8.32 15.28
C GLU A 264 5.17 7.56 16.03
N TYR A 265 5.24 6.24 15.86
CA TYR A 265 6.22 5.38 16.48
C TYR A 265 6.93 4.55 15.41
N MET A 266 8.26 4.53 15.47
CA MET A 266 9.08 3.68 14.61
C MET A 266 10.21 3.08 15.44
N SER A 267 10.46 1.80 15.26
CA SER A 267 11.55 1.09 15.90
C SER A 267 12.40 0.36 14.88
N TYR A 268 13.71 0.47 15.06
CA TYR A 268 14.72 -0.01 14.13
C TYR A 268 15.54 -1.08 14.82
N LEU A 269 15.55 -2.28 14.25
CA LEU A 269 16.49 -3.32 14.64
C LEU A 269 17.77 -3.16 13.82
N LEU A 270 18.86 -2.83 14.48
CA LEU A 270 20.14 -2.53 13.89
C LEU A 270 21.14 -3.66 14.16
N ARG A 271 21.86 -4.04 13.10
CA ARG A 271 23.06 -4.88 13.21
C ARG A 271 24.29 -3.99 13.12
N LEU A 272 25.12 -4.00 14.17
CA LEU A 272 26.36 -3.23 14.22
C LEU A 272 27.46 -4.00 13.49
N THR A 273 28.27 -3.28 12.73
CA THR A 273 29.36 -3.80 11.90
C THR A 273 30.59 -2.93 12.10
N ASP A 274 31.76 -3.36 11.64
CA ASP A 274 32.97 -2.54 11.72
C ASP A 274 32.85 -1.22 10.94
N ASN A 275 31.99 -1.17 9.91
CA ASN A 275 31.80 -0.02 9.03
C ASN A 275 30.48 0.74 9.30
N GLY A 276 29.93 0.65 10.52
CA GLY A 276 28.69 1.31 10.92
C GLY A 276 27.56 0.33 11.21
N PHE A 277 26.35 0.56 10.69
CA PHE A 277 25.19 -0.29 10.99
C PHE A 277 24.31 -0.55 9.77
N TYR A 278 23.53 -1.64 9.86
CA TYR A 278 22.46 -1.97 8.93
C TYR A 278 21.11 -2.05 9.65
N ILE A 279 20.09 -1.46 9.05
CA ILE A 279 18.68 -1.58 9.42
C ILE A 279 18.18 -2.93 8.91
N MET A 280 18.07 -3.89 9.83
CA MET A 280 17.60 -5.24 9.53
C MET A 280 16.07 -5.32 9.49
N GLN A 281 15.40 -4.44 10.23
CA GLN A 281 13.95 -4.38 10.34
C GLN A 281 13.52 -3.00 10.85
N VAL A 282 12.39 -2.51 10.34
CA VAL A 282 11.63 -1.40 10.92
C VAL A 282 10.28 -1.94 11.39
N ASP A 283 9.85 -1.58 12.59
CA ASP A 283 8.56 -1.94 13.16
C ASP A 283 7.81 -0.68 13.64
N THR A 284 6.49 -0.67 13.50
CA THR A 284 5.65 0.48 13.88
C THR A 284 4.77 0.20 15.11
N GLY A 285 5.11 -0.82 15.93
CA GLY A 285 4.64 -0.91 17.32
C GLY A 285 4.51 -2.30 17.93
N LYS A 286 4.56 -3.41 17.16
CA LYS A 286 4.49 -4.77 17.72
C LYS A 286 5.66 -5.04 18.67
N ASP A 287 6.82 -4.47 18.38
CA ASP A 287 8.02 -4.66 19.17
C ASP A 287 7.93 -4.09 20.59
N LEU A 288 7.22 -2.97 20.75
CA LEU A 288 6.98 -2.33 22.04
C LEU A 288 6.24 -3.26 23.02
N ALA A 289 5.33 -4.09 22.50
CA ALA A 289 4.60 -5.08 23.28
C ALA A 289 5.47 -6.28 23.68
N GLY A 290 6.73 -6.36 23.24
CA GLY A 290 7.70 -7.38 23.64
C GLY A 290 8.68 -6.93 24.73
N LEU A 291 8.74 -5.64 25.08
CA LEU A 291 9.73 -5.12 26.03
C LEU A 291 9.25 -5.24 27.47
N LYS A 292 10.21 -5.48 28.38
CA LYS A 292 9.95 -5.61 29.83
C LYS A 292 10.29 -4.33 30.57
N SER A 293 11.35 -3.63 30.16
CA SER A 293 11.87 -2.44 30.85
C SER A 293 11.58 -1.18 30.05
N PHE A 294 10.86 -0.24 30.67
CA PHE A 294 10.49 1.03 30.06
C PHE A 294 11.07 2.21 30.81
N ASN A 295 11.73 3.12 30.08
CA ASN A 295 12.14 4.42 30.60
C ASN A 295 10.91 5.36 30.79
N ALA A 296 11.13 6.48 31.46
CA ALA A 296 10.05 7.43 31.78
C ALA A 296 9.32 7.97 30.53
N LYS A 297 10.05 8.25 29.43
CA LYS A 297 9.46 8.73 28.17
C LYS A 297 8.53 7.69 27.56
N THR A 298 8.99 6.45 27.47
CA THR A 298 8.20 5.34 26.92
C THR A 298 7.00 5.03 27.79
N ALA A 299 7.15 5.08 29.11
CA ALA A 299 6.04 4.96 30.06
C ALA A 299 4.99 6.05 29.85
N ALA A 300 5.40 7.30 29.68
CA ALA A 300 4.50 8.43 29.42
C ALA A 300 3.76 8.27 28.08
N PHE A 301 4.46 7.82 27.03
CA PHE A 301 3.86 7.53 25.73
C PHE A 301 2.77 6.44 25.82
N ILE A 302 3.07 5.30 26.44
CA ILE A 302 2.11 4.20 26.62
C ILE A 302 0.90 4.67 27.43
N LYS A 303 1.13 5.38 28.55
CA LYS A 303 0.04 5.93 29.38
C LYS A 303 -0.83 6.93 28.62
N ARG A 304 -0.24 7.81 27.79
CA ARG A 304 -0.98 8.73 26.91
C ARG A 304 -1.88 7.97 25.95
N LYS A 305 -1.36 6.92 25.29
CA LYS A 305 -2.13 6.10 24.36
C LYS A 305 -3.26 5.34 25.04
N LEU A 306 -3.01 4.79 26.24
CA LEU A 306 -4.05 4.13 27.05
C LEU A 306 -5.18 5.09 27.43
N ALA A 307 -4.85 6.34 27.82
CA ALA A 307 -5.85 7.35 28.18
C ALA A 307 -6.78 7.73 27.01
N HIS A 308 -6.28 7.69 25.77
CA HIS A 308 -7.07 7.99 24.56
C HIS A 308 -7.72 6.73 23.94
N ARG A 309 -7.36 5.54 24.39
CA ARG A 309 -7.96 4.29 23.93
C ARG A 309 -9.38 4.17 24.49
N ARG A 310 -10.36 4.03 23.58
CA ARG A 310 -11.75 3.77 23.99
C ARG A 310 -11.88 2.35 24.54
N SER A 311 -12.44 2.21 25.74
CA SER A 311 -12.73 0.90 26.34
C SER A 311 -13.75 0.08 25.53
N PHE A 312 -14.71 0.77 24.90
CA PHE A 312 -15.70 0.19 24.00
C PHE A 312 -16.00 1.11 22.82
N VAL A 313 -16.36 0.51 21.68
CA VAL A 313 -16.92 1.23 20.53
C VAL A 313 -18.36 1.68 20.83
N THR A 314 -18.85 2.69 20.11
CA THR A 314 -20.24 3.16 20.29
C THR A 314 -21.25 2.11 19.81
N ALA A 315 -22.50 2.17 20.25
CA ALA A 315 -23.56 1.26 19.79
C ALA A 315 -23.72 1.26 18.25
N LYS A 316 -23.59 2.44 17.62
CA LYS A 316 -23.56 2.58 16.16
C LYS A 316 -22.39 1.82 15.53
N GLN A 317 -21.19 1.96 16.10
CA GLN A 317 -20.00 1.24 15.61
C GLN A 317 -20.13 -0.27 15.83
N ALA A 318 -20.66 -0.70 16.98
CA ALA A 318 -20.96 -2.09 17.29
C ALA A 318 -21.90 -2.72 16.24
N ALA A 319 -22.99 -2.04 15.89
CA ALA A 319 -23.91 -2.49 14.84
C ALA A 319 -23.22 -2.63 13.47
N ILE A 320 -22.36 -1.67 13.11
CA ILE A 320 -21.57 -1.73 11.87
C ILE A 320 -20.62 -2.93 11.87
N LEU A 321 -19.95 -3.22 12.99
CA LEU A 321 -19.08 -4.38 13.11
C LEU A 321 -19.86 -5.69 12.97
N CYS A 322 -21.01 -5.85 13.64
CA CYS A 322 -21.88 -7.02 13.49
C CYS A 322 -22.31 -7.24 12.04
N TYR A 323 -22.78 -6.18 11.40
CA TYR A 323 -23.16 -6.19 10.00
C TYR A 323 -22.00 -6.66 9.12
N ARG A 324 -20.81 -6.10 9.30
CA ARG A 324 -19.61 -6.50 8.55
C ARG A 324 -19.22 -7.95 8.76
N LYS A 325 -19.22 -8.44 10.00
CA LYS A 325 -18.83 -9.82 10.29
C LYS A 325 -19.77 -10.83 9.64
N MET A 326 -21.07 -10.52 9.64
CA MET A 326 -22.07 -11.31 8.94
C MET A 326 -21.76 -11.37 7.42
N TRP A 327 -21.47 -10.24 6.79
CA TRP A 327 -21.15 -10.19 5.35
C TRP A 327 -19.82 -10.86 5.00
N GLU A 328 -18.81 -10.77 5.87
CA GLU A 328 -17.54 -11.48 5.69
C GLU A 328 -17.73 -12.99 5.62
N LEU A 329 -18.55 -13.55 6.53
CA LEU A 329 -18.86 -14.99 6.55
C LEU A 329 -19.63 -15.40 5.29
N LEU A 330 -20.60 -14.59 4.85
CA LEU A 330 -21.32 -14.81 3.60
C LEU A 330 -20.39 -14.75 2.39
N ALA A 331 -19.54 -13.74 2.29
CA ALA A 331 -18.61 -13.56 1.17
C ALA A 331 -17.63 -14.72 1.06
N ARG A 332 -17.06 -15.19 2.19
CA ARG A 332 -16.18 -16.35 2.22
C ARG A 332 -16.84 -17.62 1.68
N ARG A 333 -18.11 -17.85 2.02
CA ARG A 333 -18.88 -18.99 1.47
C ARG A 333 -18.97 -18.95 -0.05
N HIS A 334 -18.92 -17.76 -0.66
CA HIS A 334 -18.96 -17.56 -2.11
C HIS A 334 -17.57 -17.32 -2.73
N GLY A 335 -16.47 -17.43 -1.98
CA GLY A 335 -15.11 -17.17 -2.48
C GLY A 335 -14.81 -15.70 -2.80
N PHE A 336 -15.59 -14.76 -2.26
CA PHE A 336 -15.40 -13.32 -2.41
C PHE A 336 -14.61 -12.72 -1.25
N VAL A 337 -13.94 -11.59 -1.55
CA VAL A 337 -13.61 -10.60 -0.52
C VAL A 337 -14.89 -9.88 -0.09
N ASP A 338 -15.07 -9.67 1.23
CA ASP A 338 -16.28 -9.12 1.86
C ASP A 338 -16.88 -7.91 1.11
N PHE A 339 -16.08 -6.87 0.94
CA PHE A 339 -16.60 -5.63 0.37
C PHE A 339 -17.00 -5.78 -1.10
N MET A 340 -16.34 -6.66 -1.88
CA MET A 340 -16.74 -6.95 -3.26
C MET A 340 -18.08 -7.66 -3.32
N TYR A 341 -18.33 -8.59 -2.40
CA TYR A 341 -19.62 -9.25 -2.30
C TYR A 341 -20.74 -8.28 -1.88
N ARG A 342 -20.47 -7.41 -0.90
CA ARG A 342 -21.40 -6.34 -0.51
C ARG A 342 -21.68 -5.38 -1.66
N ASN A 343 -20.65 -5.01 -2.42
CA ASN A 343 -20.77 -4.16 -3.60
C ASN A 343 -21.60 -4.82 -4.69
N TRP A 344 -21.41 -6.11 -4.96
CA TRP A 344 -22.23 -6.89 -5.89
C TRP A 344 -23.70 -6.87 -5.47
N ARG A 345 -23.99 -7.21 -4.21
CA ARG A 345 -25.36 -7.23 -3.68
C ARG A 345 -26.01 -5.85 -3.69
N ARG A 346 -25.23 -4.77 -3.46
CA ARG A 346 -25.71 -3.39 -3.59
C ARG A 346 -26.01 -3.05 -5.04
N ALA A 347 -25.10 -3.36 -5.96
CA ALA A 347 -25.27 -3.11 -7.39
C ALA A 347 -26.54 -3.80 -7.92
N LEU A 348 -26.81 -5.05 -7.54
CA LEU A 348 -28.06 -5.73 -7.90
C LEU A 348 -29.31 -5.00 -7.37
N ARG A 349 -29.27 -4.44 -6.16
CA ARG A 349 -30.39 -3.66 -5.60
C ARG A 349 -30.57 -2.32 -6.31
N GLU A 350 -29.49 -1.68 -6.72
CA GLU A 350 -29.51 -0.42 -7.47
C GLU A 350 -30.01 -0.67 -8.89
N ASP A 351 -29.52 -1.71 -9.56
CA ASP A 351 -29.93 -2.13 -10.90
C ASP A 351 -31.41 -2.55 -10.95
N ASN A 352 -31.94 -3.17 -9.88
CA ASN A 352 -33.38 -3.43 -9.76
C ASN A 352 -34.23 -2.15 -9.81
N LYS A 353 -33.70 -1.00 -9.41
CA LYS A 353 -34.38 0.30 -9.48
C LYS A 353 -34.22 0.99 -10.83
N ASP A 354 -33.36 0.48 -11.72
CA ASP A 354 -33.18 1.04 -13.05
C ASP A 354 -34.50 1.01 -13.83
N LYS A 355 -34.80 2.09 -14.54
CA LYS A 355 -36.03 2.22 -15.34
C LYS A 355 -35.77 1.94 -16.82
N LEU A 356 -34.52 1.72 -17.21
CA LEU A 356 -34.10 1.55 -18.60
C LEU A 356 -34.11 0.07 -19.06
N THR A 357 -34.32 -0.87 -18.14
CA THR A 357 -34.42 -2.31 -18.39
C THR A 357 -35.69 -2.90 -17.77
N THR A 358 -36.27 -3.88 -18.45
CA THR A 358 -37.45 -4.64 -18.02
C THR A 358 -37.10 -5.63 -16.91
N ALA A 359 -38.13 -6.14 -16.21
CA ALA A 359 -37.93 -7.16 -15.19
C ALA A 359 -37.38 -8.48 -15.76
N ALA A 360 -37.73 -8.82 -17.00
CA ALA A 360 -37.23 -10.01 -17.68
C ALA A 360 -35.73 -9.87 -18.02
N GLU A 361 -35.33 -8.74 -18.60
CA GLU A 361 -33.92 -8.42 -18.87
C GLU A 361 -33.06 -8.43 -17.60
N LYS A 362 -33.57 -7.84 -16.51
CA LYS A 362 -32.88 -7.88 -15.21
C LYS A 362 -32.66 -9.29 -14.72
N ARG A 363 -33.70 -10.12 -14.74
CA ARG A 363 -33.61 -11.53 -14.34
C ARG A 363 -32.58 -12.27 -15.20
N TRP A 364 -32.68 -12.13 -16.52
CA TRP A 364 -31.77 -12.76 -17.48
C TRP A 364 -30.30 -12.40 -17.22
N ALA A 365 -30.01 -11.11 -17.01
CA ALA A 365 -28.66 -10.62 -16.74
C ALA A 365 -28.14 -11.08 -15.37
N HIS A 366 -28.95 -10.95 -14.31
CA HIS A 366 -28.55 -11.30 -12.95
C HIS A 366 -28.24 -12.79 -12.80
N GLU A 367 -29.02 -13.66 -13.45
CA GLU A 367 -28.78 -15.11 -13.48
C GLU A 367 -27.45 -15.47 -14.17
N ARG A 368 -26.97 -14.62 -15.08
CA ARG A 368 -25.70 -14.77 -15.81
C ARG A 368 -24.54 -13.97 -15.20
N GLY A 369 -24.76 -13.32 -14.06
CA GLY A 369 -23.72 -12.54 -13.35
C GLY A 369 -23.48 -11.13 -13.88
N PHE A 370 -24.35 -10.59 -14.73
CA PHE A 370 -24.27 -9.23 -15.27
C PHE A 370 -25.25 -8.29 -14.56
N LEU A 371 -24.93 -7.00 -14.52
CA LEU A 371 -25.91 -5.95 -14.26
C LEU A 371 -26.71 -5.68 -15.54
N SER A 372 -28.01 -5.40 -15.41
CA SER A 372 -28.94 -5.36 -16.54
C SER A 372 -28.56 -4.30 -17.58
N PHE A 373 -27.94 -3.20 -17.17
CA PHE A 373 -27.45 -2.18 -18.08
C PHE A 373 -26.39 -2.69 -19.08
N ARG A 374 -25.67 -3.77 -18.75
CA ARG A 374 -24.67 -4.38 -19.64
C ARG A 374 -25.29 -4.98 -20.89
N ILE A 375 -26.57 -5.36 -20.87
CA ILE A 375 -27.25 -5.90 -22.06
C ILE A 375 -27.11 -4.92 -23.22
N LYS A 376 -27.43 -3.64 -22.99
CA LYS A 376 -27.32 -2.58 -24.00
C LYS A 376 -25.88 -2.15 -24.24
N GLN A 377 -25.07 -2.09 -23.19
CA GLN A 377 -23.70 -1.60 -23.27
C GLN A 377 -22.78 -2.55 -24.04
N TYR A 378 -22.94 -3.86 -23.86
CA TYR A 378 -22.12 -4.91 -24.45
C TYR A 378 -22.82 -5.65 -25.60
N ASN A 379 -24.06 -5.26 -25.92
CA ASN A 379 -24.89 -5.97 -26.89
C ASN A 379 -25.00 -7.47 -26.56
N LEU A 380 -25.33 -7.79 -25.30
CA LEU A 380 -25.36 -9.18 -24.83
C LEU A 380 -26.56 -9.94 -25.41
N THR A 381 -26.30 -11.16 -25.86
CA THR A 381 -27.28 -12.13 -26.34
C THR A 381 -27.07 -13.50 -25.69
N ASP A 382 -27.96 -14.46 -25.95
CA ASP A 382 -27.79 -15.83 -25.43
C ASP A 382 -26.57 -16.55 -26.04
N GLU A 383 -26.12 -16.09 -27.21
CA GLU A 383 -24.97 -16.64 -27.93
C GLU A 383 -23.64 -16.09 -27.39
N ASN A 384 -23.54 -14.77 -27.12
CA ASN A 384 -22.25 -14.13 -26.85
C ASN A 384 -21.92 -13.88 -25.35
N TYR A 385 -22.88 -14.02 -24.43
CA TYR A 385 -22.65 -13.56 -23.04
C TYR A 385 -21.52 -14.31 -22.34
N ARG A 386 -21.19 -15.54 -22.78
CA ARG A 386 -20.11 -16.37 -22.22
C ARG A 386 -18.72 -15.93 -22.65
N GLU A 387 -18.62 -15.15 -23.73
CA GLU A 387 -17.37 -14.55 -24.23
C GLU A 387 -17.04 -13.25 -23.49
N CYS A 388 -18.01 -12.71 -22.74
CA CYS A 388 -17.84 -11.52 -21.94
C CYS A 388 -17.54 -11.87 -20.48
N LEU A 389 -16.64 -11.10 -19.86
CA LEU A 389 -16.42 -11.19 -18.42
C LEU A 389 -17.60 -10.59 -17.66
N SER A 390 -18.27 -11.41 -16.84
CA SER A 390 -19.42 -10.97 -16.04
C SER A 390 -19.00 -10.00 -14.93
N ASP A 391 -19.89 -9.08 -14.54
CA ASP A 391 -19.64 -8.16 -13.42
C ASP A 391 -19.44 -8.94 -12.10
N TYR A 392 -20.10 -10.09 -11.96
CA TYR A 392 -19.90 -11.03 -10.86
C TYR A 392 -18.49 -11.61 -10.86
N ASP A 393 -18.07 -12.22 -11.97
CA ASP A 393 -16.75 -12.85 -12.07
C ASP A 393 -15.65 -11.82 -11.87
N TYR A 394 -15.76 -10.63 -12.46
CA TYR A 394 -14.75 -9.60 -12.28
C TYR A 394 -14.59 -9.15 -10.82
N LYS A 395 -15.71 -9.03 -10.07
CA LYS A 395 -15.67 -8.73 -8.63
C LYS A 395 -15.18 -9.94 -7.82
N TRP A 396 -15.52 -11.15 -8.26
CA TRP A 396 -15.08 -12.38 -7.65
C TRP A 396 -13.58 -12.54 -7.76
N LEU A 397 -12.95 -12.22 -8.90
CA LEU A 397 -11.52 -12.35 -9.14
C LEU A 397 -10.62 -11.54 -8.19
N ARG A 398 -11.14 -10.50 -7.52
CA ARG A 398 -10.30 -9.70 -6.61
C ARG A 398 -9.89 -10.51 -5.36
N PRO A 399 -8.63 -10.40 -4.88
CA PRO A 399 -7.50 -9.66 -5.46
C PRO A 399 -6.84 -10.40 -6.63
N LEU A 400 -6.45 -9.62 -7.65
CA LEU A 400 -5.62 -10.10 -8.78
C LEU A 400 -4.13 -9.94 -8.51
N ASN A 401 -3.76 -8.94 -7.71
CA ASN A 401 -2.39 -8.67 -7.33
C ASN A 401 -2.06 -9.34 -6.00
N SER A 402 -0.79 -9.69 -5.83
CA SER A 402 -0.22 -10.14 -4.55
C SER A 402 -0.46 -9.14 -3.42
N ARG A 403 -0.16 -9.54 -2.19
CA ARG A 403 -0.27 -8.68 -0.98
C ARG A 403 0.48 -7.34 -1.06
N TYR A 404 1.39 -7.17 -2.02
CA TYR A 404 2.10 -5.91 -2.27
C TYR A 404 1.24 -4.83 -2.94
N PHE A 405 -0.03 -5.11 -3.29
CA PHE A 405 -0.98 -4.10 -3.78
C PHE A 405 -1.08 -2.87 -2.83
N LYS A 406 -0.74 -3.05 -1.55
CA LYS A 406 -0.59 -2.00 -0.54
C LYS A 406 0.32 -0.84 -0.96
N TRP A 407 1.29 -1.06 -1.84
CA TRP A 407 2.20 0.00 -2.30
C TRP A 407 1.49 1.08 -3.09
N VAL A 408 0.41 0.72 -3.76
CA VAL A 408 -0.38 1.60 -4.62
C VAL A 408 -1.78 1.84 -4.06
N TRP A 409 -2.04 1.40 -2.83
CA TRP A 409 -3.37 1.46 -2.20
C TRP A 409 -3.85 2.87 -1.94
N ASP A 410 -2.95 3.73 -1.48
CA ASP A 410 -3.24 5.11 -1.13
C ASP A 410 -2.16 6.05 -1.69
N LYS A 411 -2.54 7.32 -1.84
CA LYS A 411 -1.71 8.35 -2.48
C LYS A 411 -0.38 8.59 -1.76
N VAL A 412 -0.34 8.41 -0.45
CA VAL A 412 0.86 8.62 0.37
C VAL A 412 1.76 7.38 0.34
N SER A 413 1.20 6.16 0.40
CA SER A 413 1.98 4.93 0.20
C SER A 413 2.64 4.88 -1.17
N LEU A 414 1.92 5.28 -2.23
CA LEU A 414 2.47 5.40 -3.58
C LEU A 414 3.69 6.33 -3.59
N ARG A 415 3.57 7.51 -2.98
CA ARG A 415 4.65 8.51 -2.90
C ARG A 415 5.88 7.97 -2.17
N TYR A 416 5.72 7.17 -1.10
CA TYR A 416 6.85 6.54 -0.40
C TYR A 416 7.49 5.40 -1.20
N MET A 417 6.68 4.52 -1.81
CA MET A 417 7.18 3.31 -2.46
C MET A 417 7.86 3.57 -3.81
N PHE A 418 7.45 4.64 -4.50
CA PHE A 418 7.95 5.03 -5.82
C PHE A 418 8.72 6.36 -5.78
N ASP A 419 9.46 6.62 -4.69
CA ASP A 419 10.25 7.84 -4.53
C ASP A 419 11.35 7.99 -5.60
N ASP A 420 11.90 6.87 -6.10
CA ASP A 420 12.83 6.84 -7.25
C ASP A 420 12.18 7.38 -8.54
N PHE A 421 10.85 7.40 -8.61
CA PHE A 421 10.04 7.95 -9.71
C PHE A 421 9.35 9.26 -9.33
N SER A 422 9.79 9.94 -8.26
CA SER A 422 9.16 11.15 -7.73
C SER A 422 9.00 12.27 -8.77
N ALA A 423 9.87 12.34 -9.79
CA ALA A 423 9.74 13.28 -10.91
C ALA A 423 8.40 13.12 -11.68
N TYR A 424 7.84 11.92 -11.73
CA TYR A 424 6.60 11.59 -12.44
C TYR A 424 5.39 11.48 -11.49
N LEU A 425 5.57 11.73 -10.20
CA LEU A 425 4.48 11.82 -9.22
C LEU A 425 4.19 13.30 -8.91
N PRO A 426 2.98 13.64 -8.44
CA PRO A 426 2.75 14.95 -7.85
C PRO A 426 3.73 15.19 -6.70
N LYS A 427 4.09 16.45 -6.45
CA LYS A 427 4.77 16.89 -5.23
C LYS A 427 3.80 16.89 -4.06
N TYR A 428 4.18 16.26 -2.95
CA TYR A 428 3.37 16.11 -1.73
C TYR A 428 3.99 16.99 -0.66
N TYR A 429 3.26 18.03 -0.26
CA TYR A 429 3.76 19.04 0.68
C TYR A 429 3.36 18.76 2.12
N TYR A 430 2.11 18.35 2.36
CA TYR A 430 1.64 18.07 3.72
C TYR A 430 0.63 16.93 3.75
N ASN A 431 0.48 16.32 4.93
CA ASN A 431 -0.55 15.34 5.21
C ASN A 431 -1.30 15.73 6.50
N LEU A 432 -2.62 15.75 6.45
CA LEU A 432 -3.51 15.99 7.57
C LEU A 432 -4.01 14.64 8.07
N VAL A 433 -3.59 14.24 9.26
CA VAL A 433 -3.99 12.99 9.91
C VAL A 433 -4.76 13.25 11.19
N ARG A 434 -5.29 12.20 11.84
CA ARG A 434 -5.83 12.32 13.20
C ARG A 434 -4.99 11.54 14.19
N ARG A 435 -4.41 12.23 15.17
CA ARG A 435 -3.69 11.64 16.30
C ARG A 435 -4.41 12.00 17.58
N ASP A 436 -4.66 11.00 18.42
CA ASP A 436 -5.30 11.16 19.73
C ASP A 436 -6.61 11.98 19.66
N GLY A 437 -7.38 11.79 18.58
CA GLY A 437 -8.66 12.47 18.33
C GLY A 437 -8.56 13.87 17.72
N LYS A 438 -7.37 14.44 17.53
CA LYS A 438 -7.13 15.79 16.99
C LYS A 438 -6.57 15.73 15.58
N VAL A 439 -6.93 16.71 14.74
CA VAL A 439 -6.28 16.89 13.43
C VAL A 439 -4.84 17.32 13.65
N THR A 440 -3.90 16.62 13.04
CA THR A 440 -2.47 16.87 13.09
C THR A 440 -1.96 17.08 11.68
N LEU A 441 -1.26 18.19 11.47
CA LEU A 441 -0.58 18.49 10.22
C LEU A 441 0.82 17.91 10.27
N LEU A 442 1.27 17.35 9.15
CA LEU A 442 2.57 16.70 9.00
C LEU A 442 3.21 17.14 7.70
N THR A 443 4.53 17.33 7.70
CA THR A 443 5.32 17.56 6.47
C THR A 443 5.41 16.28 5.65
N MET A 444 5.69 16.41 4.36
CA MET A 444 5.87 15.30 3.41
C MET A 444 7.20 15.48 2.66
N GLN A 445 7.59 14.52 1.80
CA GLN A 445 8.92 14.54 1.17
C GLN A 445 9.22 15.79 0.34
N ASP A 446 8.19 16.49 -0.16
CA ASP A 446 8.35 17.64 -1.04
C ASP A 446 8.03 18.98 -0.34
N THR A 447 7.86 18.98 1.00
CA THR A 447 7.78 20.23 1.78
C THR A 447 9.05 21.06 1.55
N PRO A 448 8.95 22.35 1.16
CA PRO A 448 10.13 23.18 0.94
C PRO A 448 10.94 23.40 2.23
N GLU A 449 12.23 23.66 2.09
CA GLU A 449 13.09 24.00 3.23
C GLU A 449 12.61 25.29 3.93
N GLY A 450 12.72 25.33 5.25
CA GLY A 450 12.24 26.46 6.07
C GLY A 450 10.73 26.49 6.31
N TYR A 451 9.99 25.45 5.90
CA TYR A 451 8.57 25.27 6.21
C TYR A 451 8.38 24.23 7.32
N ALA A 452 7.59 24.57 8.34
CA ALA A 452 7.23 23.67 9.41
C ALA A 452 5.84 23.06 9.21
N ALA A 453 5.48 22.09 10.04
CA ALA A 453 4.16 21.48 10.09
C ALA A 453 3.12 22.40 10.79
N THR A 454 2.97 23.63 10.30
CA THR A 454 2.02 24.63 10.82
C THR A 454 0.98 25.02 9.77
N PHE A 455 -0.23 25.39 10.18
CA PHE A 455 -1.26 25.78 9.22
C PHE A 455 -0.93 27.14 8.58
N GLU A 456 -0.22 27.98 9.30
CA GLU A 456 0.31 29.27 8.86
C GLU A 456 1.30 29.07 7.71
N ASP A 457 2.17 28.06 7.80
CA ASP A 457 3.07 27.65 6.72
C ASP A 457 2.34 27.05 5.53
N VAL A 458 1.24 26.32 5.74
CA VAL A 458 0.37 25.87 4.64
C VAL A 458 -0.20 27.06 3.87
N LEU A 459 -0.66 28.10 4.58
CA LEU A 459 -1.15 29.32 3.93
C LEU A 459 -0.04 30.10 3.24
N ARG A 460 1.15 30.18 3.85
CA ARG A 460 2.33 30.77 3.20
C ARG A 460 2.66 30.06 1.89
N LEU A 461 2.67 28.72 1.91
CA LEU A 461 2.92 27.92 0.71
C LEU A 461 1.84 28.17 -0.35
N LEU A 462 0.57 28.25 0.05
CA LEU A 462 -0.53 28.54 -0.86
C LEU A 462 -0.40 29.93 -1.49
N ARG A 463 0.01 30.96 -0.72
CA ARG A 463 0.27 32.30 -1.24
C ARG A 463 1.43 32.31 -2.25
N GLU A 464 2.50 31.58 -1.97
CA GLU A 464 3.67 31.50 -2.86
C GLU A 464 3.40 30.70 -4.14
N LYS A 465 2.64 29.60 -4.04
CA LYS A 465 2.32 28.75 -5.20
C LYS A 465 1.10 29.22 -5.99
N GLY A 466 0.25 30.06 -5.38
CA GLY A 466 -1.04 30.52 -5.93
C GLY A 466 -2.13 29.44 -5.97
N ILE A 467 -1.78 28.16 -6.16
CA ILE A 467 -2.74 27.05 -6.26
C ILE A 467 -2.17 25.75 -5.69
N LEU A 468 -2.99 25.02 -4.94
CA LEU A 468 -2.69 23.70 -4.39
C LEU A 468 -3.89 22.75 -4.54
N ALA A 469 -3.62 21.45 -4.50
CA ALA A 469 -4.67 20.43 -4.45
C ALA A 469 -4.75 19.81 -3.06
N LEU A 470 -5.97 19.70 -2.53
CA LEU A 470 -6.27 19.00 -1.28
C LEU A 470 -7.12 17.77 -1.60
N LYS A 471 -6.59 16.58 -1.34
CA LYS A 471 -7.18 15.29 -1.75
C LYS A 471 -7.29 14.36 -0.55
N GLN A 472 -8.37 13.57 -0.46
CA GLN A 472 -8.40 12.48 0.52
C GLN A 472 -7.25 11.50 0.25
N THR A 473 -6.55 11.08 1.31
CA THR A 473 -5.43 10.13 1.20
C THR A 473 -5.92 8.78 0.64
N GLU A 474 -7.06 8.32 1.14
CA GLU A 474 -7.80 7.16 0.66
C GLU A 474 -9.17 7.61 0.13
N GLY A 475 -9.41 7.40 -1.15
CA GLY A 475 -10.67 7.78 -1.80
C GLY A 475 -10.62 7.52 -3.30
N SER A 476 -11.79 7.28 -3.89
CA SER A 476 -11.96 7.06 -5.33
C SER A 476 -12.95 8.07 -5.91
N HIS A 477 -12.97 8.17 -7.25
CA HIS A 477 -13.90 9.01 -8.02
C HIS A 477 -13.85 10.51 -7.67
N GLY A 478 -12.70 11.02 -7.19
CA GLY A 478 -12.51 12.43 -6.86
C GLY A 478 -13.36 12.98 -5.69
N VAL A 479 -14.02 12.11 -4.93
CA VAL A 479 -14.81 12.54 -3.76
C VAL A 479 -13.88 13.14 -2.71
N GLY A 480 -14.17 14.38 -2.29
CA GLY A 480 -13.32 15.13 -1.35
C GLY A 480 -12.09 15.74 -2.01
N PHE A 481 -12.12 16.02 -3.30
CA PHE A 481 -11.15 16.92 -3.94
C PHE A 481 -11.52 18.38 -3.66
N TYR A 482 -10.52 19.17 -3.24
CA TYR A 482 -10.64 20.62 -3.12
C TYR A 482 -9.48 21.30 -3.85
N LYS A 483 -9.82 22.28 -4.69
CA LYS A 483 -8.90 23.25 -5.28
C LYS A 483 -8.72 24.39 -4.28
N LEU A 484 -7.50 24.55 -3.80
CA LEU A 484 -7.12 25.65 -2.91
C LEU A 484 -6.42 26.71 -3.75
N GLU A 485 -6.87 27.96 -3.69
CA GLU A 485 -6.28 29.07 -4.45
C GLU A 485 -6.00 30.26 -3.54
N TYR A 486 -4.98 31.03 -3.90
CA TYR A 486 -4.76 32.39 -3.42
C TYR A 486 -4.56 33.30 -4.63
N ARG A 487 -5.50 34.21 -4.85
CA ARG A 487 -5.44 35.21 -5.93
C ARG A 487 -6.09 36.50 -5.45
N ASP A 488 -5.58 37.63 -5.93
CA ASP A 488 -6.14 38.96 -5.64
C ASP A 488 -6.30 39.26 -4.14
N GLY A 489 -5.39 38.74 -3.31
CA GLY A 489 -5.41 38.93 -1.85
C GLY A 489 -6.39 38.03 -1.08
N ALA A 490 -7.17 37.17 -1.75
CA ALA A 490 -8.18 36.30 -1.14
C ALA A 490 -7.83 34.81 -1.25
N TYR A 491 -8.23 34.03 -0.23
CA TYR A 491 -8.18 32.57 -0.29
C TYR A 491 -9.46 32.03 -0.90
N LEU A 492 -9.37 30.96 -1.70
CA LEU A 492 -10.54 30.29 -2.27
C LEU A 492 -10.47 28.78 -2.06
N VAL A 493 -11.64 28.19 -1.80
CA VAL A 493 -11.84 26.74 -1.79
C VAL A 493 -12.92 26.42 -2.81
N ASN A 494 -12.54 25.75 -3.91
CA ASN A 494 -13.44 25.48 -5.04
C ASN A 494 -14.16 26.75 -5.51
N GLU A 495 -13.39 27.81 -5.79
CA GLU A 495 -13.87 29.13 -6.26
C GLU A 495 -14.66 29.95 -5.24
N GLN A 496 -14.91 29.43 -4.04
CA GLN A 496 -15.56 30.19 -2.97
C GLN A 496 -14.52 30.91 -2.11
N GLU A 497 -14.62 32.24 -2.07
CA GLU A 497 -13.77 33.07 -1.22
C GLU A 497 -13.92 32.74 0.27
N ARG A 498 -12.81 32.85 0.99
CA ARG A 498 -12.67 32.58 2.41
C ARG A 498 -11.76 33.65 3.00
N SER A 499 -12.09 34.14 4.19
CA SER A 499 -11.09 34.81 5.02
C SER A 499 -9.99 33.82 5.46
N GLU A 500 -8.87 34.34 5.95
CA GLU A 500 -7.80 33.52 6.52
C GLU A 500 -8.32 32.61 7.65
N GLU A 501 -9.13 33.16 8.56
CA GLU A 501 -9.72 32.43 9.69
C GLU A 501 -10.65 31.32 9.20
N GLN A 502 -11.45 31.60 8.17
CA GLN A 502 -12.36 30.62 7.57
C GLN A 502 -11.59 29.48 6.87
N MET A 503 -10.47 29.80 6.23
CA MET A 503 -9.58 28.81 5.59
C MET A 503 -8.92 27.91 6.64
N LEU A 504 -8.39 28.48 7.72
CA LEU A 504 -7.85 27.71 8.85
C LEU A 504 -8.91 26.83 9.51
N ALA A 505 -10.11 27.36 9.74
CA ALA A 505 -11.23 26.61 10.30
C ALA A 505 -11.64 25.44 9.38
N PHE A 506 -11.65 25.67 8.06
CA PHE A 506 -11.92 24.63 7.07
C PHE A 506 -10.90 23.48 7.19
N LEU A 507 -9.60 23.78 7.12
CA LEU A 507 -8.54 22.76 7.21
C LEU A 507 -8.61 21.97 8.54
N ARG A 508 -8.89 22.66 9.65
CA ARG A 508 -9.04 22.02 10.99
C ARG A 508 -10.33 21.20 11.13
N SER A 509 -11.35 21.46 10.30
CA SER A 509 -12.64 20.75 10.34
C SER A 509 -12.62 19.40 9.61
N LEU A 510 -11.59 19.13 8.80
CA LEU A 510 -11.48 17.92 8.00
C LEU A 510 -11.51 16.67 8.90
N LYS A 511 -12.47 15.78 8.62
CA LYS A 511 -12.71 14.59 9.46
C LYS A 511 -11.91 13.37 9.04
N ARG A 512 -11.48 13.32 7.78
CA ARG A 512 -10.70 12.24 7.16
C ARG A 512 -9.25 12.67 6.98
N TYR A 513 -8.41 11.76 6.47
CA TYR A 513 -7.05 12.08 6.11
C TYR A 513 -6.98 12.72 4.73
N TYR A 514 -6.19 13.77 4.62
CA TYR A 514 -6.02 14.54 3.41
C TYR A 514 -4.56 14.83 3.15
N ASN A 515 -4.17 14.78 1.88
CA ASN A 515 -2.89 15.26 1.42
C ASN A 515 -3.04 16.62 0.73
N ILE A 516 -2.10 17.53 1.02
CA ILE A 516 -1.88 18.76 0.28
C ILE A 516 -0.73 18.50 -0.71
N SER A 517 -1.01 18.63 -1.99
CA SER A 517 -0.07 18.41 -3.11
C SER A 517 -0.07 19.57 -4.09
N GLU A 518 0.86 19.56 -5.03
CA GLU A 518 0.81 20.46 -6.18
C GLU A 518 -0.48 20.26 -6.99
N TYR A 519 -0.99 21.36 -7.54
CA TYR A 519 -2.09 21.29 -8.48
C TYR A 519 -1.55 21.01 -9.88
N ILE A 520 -1.99 19.90 -10.49
CA ILE A 520 -1.48 19.44 -11.77
C ILE A 520 -2.20 20.18 -12.90
N VAL A 521 -1.42 20.83 -13.76
CA VAL A 521 -1.92 21.53 -14.96
C VAL A 521 -1.66 20.66 -16.18
N MET A 522 -2.72 20.37 -16.92
CA MET A 522 -2.66 19.56 -18.14
C MET A 522 -2.00 20.34 -19.29
N HIS A 523 -1.36 19.64 -20.22
CA HIS A 523 -0.75 20.21 -21.43
C HIS A 523 -1.77 21.03 -22.25
N ASP A 524 -1.33 22.14 -22.83
CA ASP A 524 -2.21 23.12 -23.49
C ASP A 524 -2.99 22.53 -24.68
N GLU A 525 -2.38 21.63 -25.45
CA GLU A 525 -3.07 20.92 -26.54
C GLU A 525 -4.30 20.15 -26.07
N LEU A 526 -4.23 19.50 -24.91
CA LEU A 526 -5.36 18.78 -24.34
C LEU A 526 -6.34 19.74 -23.66
N ARG A 527 -5.86 20.85 -23.09
CA ARG A 527 -6.71 21.89 -22.48
C ARG A 527 -7.61 22.57 -23.50
N ARG A 528 -7.20 22.64 -24.77
CA ARG A 528 -8.07 23.11 -25.87
C ARG A 528 -9.35 22.28 -25.98
N ILE A 529 -9.29 20.98 -25.69
CA ILE A 529 -10.48 20.11 -25.68
C ILE A 529 -11.34 20.41 -24.45
N TYR A 530 -10.74 20.37 -23.25
CA TYR A 530 -11.41 20.72 -22.00
C TYR A 530 -10.40 21.11 -20.91
N SER A 531 -10.58 22.28 -20.29
CA SER A 531 -9.59 22.85 -19.36
C SER A 531 -10.04 22.94 -17.90
N ASN A 532 -11.31 22.66 -17.59
CA ASN A 532 -11.84 22.86 -16.23
C ASN A 532 -11.37 21.80 -15.24
N VAL A 533 -10.94 20.64 -15.72
CA VAL A 533 -10.37 19.55 -14.92
C VAL A 533 -9.12 19.01 -15.61
N ALA A 534 -8.23 18.41 -14.83
CA ALA A 534 -7.13 17.62 -15.37
C ALA A 534 -7.70 16.29 -15.91
N CYS A 535 -7.95 16.24 -17.22
CA CYS A 535 -8.32 15.03 -17.93
C CYS A 535 -7.14 14.03 -17.89
N THR A 536 -7.43 12.75 -17.70
CA THR A 536 -6.43 11.71 -17.50
C THR A 536 -6.42 10.69 -18.62
N VAL A 537 -5.25 10.18 -18.97
CA VAL A 537 -5.08 8.99 -19.79
C VAL A 537 -5.06 7.77 -18.87
N ARG A 538 -6.02 6.86 -19.06
CA ARG A 538 -6.00 5.55 -18.39
C ARG A 538 -5.10 4.61 -19.18
N VAL A 539 -4.10 4.04 -18.52
CA VAL A 539 -3.18 3.05 -19.10
C VAL A 539 -3.32 1.73 -18.34
N MET A 540 -3.87 0.70 -18.99
CA MET A 540 -3.94 -0.66 -18.46
C MET A 540 -2.63 -1.39 -18.78
N VAL A 541 -2.00 -1.95 -17.75
CA VAL A 541 -0.78 -2.75 -17.86
C VAL A 541 -1.01 -4.12 -17.24
N ILE A 542 -0.60 -5.16 -17.96
CA ILE A 542 -0.51 -6.53 -17.44
C ILE A 542 0.97 -6.94 -17.46
N ASN A 543 1.52 -7.23 -16.28
CA ASN A 543 2.88 -7.73 -16.07
C ASN A 543 2.85 -9.20 -15.65
N ARG A 544 2.53 -10.09 -16.61
CA ARG A 544 2.27 -11.51 -16.34
C ARG A 544 3.48 -12.23 -15.72
N THR A 545 4.68 -11.89 -16.15
CA THR A 545 5.93 -12.53 -15.72
C THR A 545 6.72 -11.70 -14.72
N GLY A 546 6.21 -10.54 -14.30
CA GLY A 546 6.92 -9.61 -13.41
C GLY A 546 7.99 -8.76 -14.11
N PHE A 547 8.43 -9.14 -15.31
CA PHE A 547 9.52 -8.48 -16.05
C PHE A 547 9.14 -8.02 -17.45
N ASP A 548 7.99 -8.47 -17.94
CA ASP A 548 7.48 -8.14 -19.27
C ASP A 548 6.12 -7.43 -19.16
N PRO A 549 6.11 -6.16 -18.71
CA PRO A 549 4.89 -5.38 -18.63
C PRO A 549 4.43 -4.97 -20.03
N VAL A 550 3.18 -5.35 -20.36
CA VAL A 550 2.53 -4.99 -21.62
C VAL A 550 1.47 -3.94 -21.35
N ILE A 551 1.49 -2.84 -22.12
CA ILE A 551 0.40 -1.86 -22.15
C ILE A 551 -0.70 -2.44 -23.04
N GLU A 552 -1.79 -2.85 -22.42
CA GLU A 552 -2.84 -3.67 -23.05
C GLU A 552 -4.02 -2.84 -23.55
N ASN A 553 -4.24 -1.66 -22.97
CA ASN A 553 -5.30 -0.77 -23.39
C ASN A 553 -5.04 0.65 -22.89
N VAL A 554 -5.32 1.63 -23.73
CA VAL A 554 -5.20 3.05 -23.40
C VAL A 554 -6.44 3.80 -23.85
N TYR A 555 -6.95 4.66 -22.98
CA TYR A 555 -8.01 5.58 -23.36
C TYR A 555 -7.90 6.92 -22.63
N PHE A 556 -8.24 8.00 -23.32
CA PHE A 556 -8.36 9.33 -22.73
C PHE A 556 -9.69 9.44 -21.98
N ARG A 557 -9.68 9.94 -20.74
CA ARG A 557 -10.88 10.32 -19.98
C ARG A 557 -10.99 11.83 -19.95
N ILE A 558 -12.11 12.35 -20.43
CA ILE A 558 -12.32 13.78 -20.61
C ILE A 558 -13.53 14.21 -19.78
N GLY A 559 -13.34 15.21 -18.93
CA GLY A 559 -14.41 15.80 -18.14
C GLY A 559 -15.40 16.58 -19.00
N THR A 560 -16.56 16.88 -18.43
CA THR A 560 -17.58 17.77 -19.01
C THR A 560 -18.09 18.71 -17.92
N LYS A 561 -18.92 19.70 -18.26
CA LYS A 561 -19.59 20.53 -17.23
C LYS A 561 -20.38 19.69 -16.22
N LYS A 562 -20.89 18.52 -16.64
CA LYS A 562 -21.65 17.60 -15.77
C LYS A 562 -20.78 16.84 -14.77
N THR A 563 -19.51 16.59 -15.08
CA THR A 563 -18.62 15.83 -14.20
C THR A 563 -18.03 16.68 -13.07
N GLY A 564 -18.26 18.00 -13.09
CA GLY A 564 -17.76 18.94 -12.08
C GLY A 564 -16.24 19.01 -12.08
N PHE A 565 -15.61 18.67 -10.95
CA PHE A 565 -14.15 18.72 -10.76
C PHE A 565 -13.42 17.40 -11.09
N THR A 566 -14.07 16.48 -11.81
CA THR A 566 -13.50 15.16 -12.16
C THR A 566 -13.70 14.84 -13.65
N ASP A 567 -13.03 13.82 -14.16
CA ASP A 567 -13.15 13.30 -15.53
C ASP A 567 -13.81 11.90 -15.58
N ASN A 568 -14.55 11.53 -14.52
CA ASN A 568 -15.11 10.20 -14.37
C ASN A 568 -16.17 9.87 -15.45
N ILE A 569 -15.92 8.83 -16.25
CA ILE A 569 -16.81 8.35 -17.32
C ILE A 569 -18.22 8.05 -16.79
N GLY A 570 -18.32 7.35 -15.65
CA GLY A 570 -19.61 6.97 -15.05
C GLY A 570 -20.46 8.15 -14.59
N SER A 571 -19.87 9.35 -14.49
CA SER A 571 -20.55 10.59 -14.09
C SER A 571 -20.88 11.51 -15.28
N GLY A 572 -20.80 10.98 -16.51
CA GLY A 572 -21.02 11.74 -17.75
C GLY A 572 -19.75 12.29 -18.40
N GLY A 573 -18.59 11.70 -18.06
CA GLY A 573 -17.34 11.93 -18.77
C GLY A 573 -17.33 11.25 -20.14
N ILE A 574 -16.48 11.76 -21.02
CA ILE A 574 -16.23 11.22 -22.36
C ILE A 574 -14.97 10.36 -22.30
N PHE A 575 -14.90 9.34 -23.14
CA PHE A 575 -13.67 8.58 -23.31
C PHE A 575 -13.34 8.39 -24.78
N ALA A 576 -12.06 8.52 -25.12
CA ALA A 576 -11.53 8.32 -26.47
C ALA A 576 -10.53 7.18 -26.45
N TYR A 577 -10.63 6.24 -27.40
CA TYR A 577 -9.62 5.20 -27.56
C TYR A 577 -8.28 5.85 -27.90
N ALA A 578 -7.18 5.24 -27.47
CA ALA A 578 -5.86 5.65 -27.90
C ALA A 578 -5.00 4.44 -28.23
N ASP A 579 -4.28 4.53 -29.35
CA ASP A 579 -3.32 3.53 -29.77
C ASP A 579 -2.14 3.48 -28.79
N GLU A 580 -1.82 2.28 -28.30
CA GLU A 580 -0.87 2.07 -27.20
C GLU A 580 0.58 2.39 -27.60
N VAL A 581 0.88 2.34 -28.90
CA VAL A 581 2.22 2.56 -29.46
C VAL A 581 2.48 4.03 -29.76
N THR A 582 1.54 4.66 -30.45
CA THR A 582 1.67 6.02 -31.01
C THR A 582 1.11 7.09 -30.08
N GLY A 583 0.15 6.74 -29.21
CA GLY A 583 -0.55 7.69 -28.34
C GLY A 583 -1.58 8.53 -29.09
N ARG A 584 -1.94 8.13 -30.32
CA ARG A 584 -3.00 8.78 -31.08
C ARG A 584 -4.35 8.42 -30.48
N PHE A 585 -5.09 9.42 -30.01
CA PHE A 585 -6.44 9.24 -29.51
C PHE A 585 -7.51 9.64 -30.53
N HIS A 586 -8.59 8.87 -30.60
CA HIS A 586 -9.69 9.02 -31.56
C HIS A 586 -10.97 8.30 -31.07
N ASP A 587 -12.02 8.30 -31.89
CA ASP A 587 -13.31 7.61 -31.63
C ASP A 587 -13.85 7.86 -30.23
N ALA A 588 -13.93 9.15 -29.89
CA ALA A 588 -14.49 9.61 -28.64
C ALA A 588 -15.96 9.22 -28.50
N GLU A 589 -16.34 8.80 -27.30
CA GLU A 589 -17.65 8.25 -26.98
C GLU A 589 -18.10 8.67 -25.59
N VAL A 590 -19.41 8.59 -25.37
CA VAL A 590 -20.05 8.90 -24.10
C VAL A 590 -21.11 7.85 -23.76
N ILE A 591 -21.26 7.55 -22.47
CA ILE A 591 -22.33 6.67 -21.99
C ILE A 591 -23.58 7.50 -21.73
N LYS A 592 -24.65 7.26 -22.50
CA LYS A 592 -25.98 7.89 -22.31
C LYS A 592 -27.03 6.81 -22.12
N LYS A 593 -27.71 6.79 -20.97
CA LYS A 593 -28.76 5.82 -20.66
C LYS A 593 -28.30 4.37 -20.94
N HIS A 594 -27.09 4.03 -20.48
CA HIS A 594 -26.41 2.73 -20.66
C HIS A 594 -25.96 2.38 -22.08
N ILE A 595 -26.19 3.25 -23.06
CA ILE A 595 -25.75 3.06 -24.43
C ILE A 595 -24.48 3.88 -24.64
N ILE A 596 -23.49 3.24 -25.25
CA ILE A 596 -22.27 3.89 -25.71
C ILE A 596 -22.58 4.55 -27.05
N THR A 597 -22.34 5.85 -27.16
CA THR A 597 -22.65 6.63 -28.36
C THR A 597 -21.44 7.45 -28.80
N PRO A 598 -21.13 7.50 -30.11
CA PRO A 598 -20.10 8.39 -30.65
C PRO A 598 -20.30 9.85 -30.20
N CYS A 599 -19.20 10.48 -29.84
CA CYS A 599 -19.10 11.86 -29.36
C CYS A 599 -17.82 12.51 -29.91
N PRO A 600 -17.66 12.62 -31.25
CA PRO A 600 -16.42 13.11 -31.86
C PRO A 600 -16.11 14.58 -31.54
N MET A 601 -17.12 15.35 -31.15
CA MET A 601 -17.00 16.75 -30.71
C MET A 601 -17.32 16.85 -29.22
N HIS A 602 -16.53 17.62 -28.49
CA HIS A 602 -16.77 17.87 -27.08
C HIS A 602 -18.04 18.71 -26.89
N PRO A 603 -19.01 18.25 -26.06
CA PRO A 603 -20.35 18.83 -25.99
C PRO A 603 -20.37 20.25 -25.42
N ASP A 604 -19.37 20.64 -24.61
CA ASP A 604 -19.33 21.95 -23.97
C ASP A 604 -18.43 22.97 -24.69
N THR A 605 -17.44 22.51 -25.46
CA THR A 605 -16.42 23.37 -26.09
C THR A 605 -16.49 23.34 -27.61
N GLY A 606 -17.17 22.36 -28.20
CA GLY A 606 -17.28 22.21 -29.65
C GLY A 606 -15.96 21.83 -30.34
N VAL A 607 -14.94 21.43 -29.58
CA VAL A 607 -13.63 21.03 -30.12
C VAL A 607 -13.65 19.54 -30.47
N LYS A 608 -13.02 19.17 -31.58
CA LYS A 608 -12.90 17.77 -32.02
C LYS A 608 -12.01 16.99 -31.05
N ILE A 609 -12.43 15.80 -30.67
CA ILE A 609 -11.70 14.94 -29.73
C ILE A 609 -10.88 13.93 -30.53
N GLU A 610 -9.76 14.40 -31.04
CA GLU A 610 -8.73 13.59 -31.67
C GLU A 610 -7.37 14.28 -31.54
N GLY A 611 -6.29 13.51 -31.60
CA GLY A 611 -4.94 14.05 -31.51
C GLY A 611 -3.92 12.99 -31.15
N VAL A 612 -2.74 13.44 -30.72
CA VAL A 612 -1.67 12.58 -30.20
C VAL A 612 -1.28 13.11 -28.83
N PHE A 613 -1.10 12.23 -27.84
CA PHE A 613 -0.62 12.66 -26.54
C PHE A 613 0.84 13.16 -26.63
N PRO A 614 1.13 14.39 -26.17
CA PRO A 614 2.50 14.83 -25.99
C PRO A 614 3.26 13.90 -25.05
N HIS A 615 4.57 13.75 -25.27
CA HIS A 615 5.47 12.96 -24.42
C HIS A 615 5.13 11.46 -24.31
N TRP A 616 4.29 10.91 -25.20
CA TRP A 616 3.76 9.55 -25.06
C TRP A 616 4.83 8.46 -24.99
N GLN A 617 5.91 8.57 -25.76
CA GLN A 617 6.99 7.57 -25.69
C GLN A 617 7.69 7.54 -24.32
N GLU A 618 7.79 8.70 -23.67
CA GLU A 618 8.30 8.78 -22.30
C GLU A 618 7.32 8.13 -21.31
N VAL A 619 6.02 8.40 -21.44
CA VAL A 619 4.96 7.77 -20.63
C VAL A 619 5.07 6.24 -20.70
N ARG A 620 5.14 5.69 -21.92
CA ARG A 620 5.26 4.24 -22.13
C ARG A 620 6.49 3.67 -21.44
N ARG A 621 7.66 4.26 -21.67
CA ARG A 621 8.93 3.81 -21.08
C ARG A 621 8.84 3.80 -19.56
N VAL A 622 8.49 4.94 -18.95
CA VAL A 622 8.47 5.10 -17.49
C VAL A 622 7.43 4.21 -16.83
N ILE A 623 6.23 4.05 -17.40
CA ILE A 623 5.23 3.12 -16.86
C ILE A 623 5.75 1.69 -16.87
N THR A 624 6.38 1.25 -17.97
CA THR A 624 6.97 -0.10 -18.01
C THR A 624 8.12 -0.25 -17.00
N ASP A 625 8.95 0.78 -16.81
CA ASP A 625 10.02 0.78 -15.81
C ASP A 625 9.46 0.70 -14.38
N MET A 626 8.37 1.42 -14.08
CA MET A 626 7.68 1.33 -12.79
C MET A 626 7.07 -0.06 -12.55
N CYS A 627 6.53 -0.71 -13.59
CA CYS A 627 6.01 -2.07 -13.47
C CYS A 627 7.10 -3.12 -13.25
N ARG A 628 8.29 -2.96 -13.86
CA ARG A 628 9.46 -3.81 -13.58
C ARG A 628 10.00 -3.58 -12.17
N TYR A 629 10.05 -2.31 -11.75
CA TYR A 629 10.40 -1.95 -10.37
C TYR A 629 9.46 -2.62 -9.36
N ALA A 630 8.15 -2.60 -9.62
CA ALA A 630 7.14 -3.27 -8.80
C ALA A 630 6.73 -4.65 -9.37
N SER A 631 7.72 -5.48 -9.72
CA SER A 631 7.53 -6.77 -10.44
C SER A 631 6.57 -7.78 -9.77
N CYS A 632 6.31 -7.64 -8.47
CA CYS A 632 5.34 -8.46 -7.75
C CYS A 632 3.87 -8.03 -7.98
N LEU A 633 3.63 -6.94 -8.71
CA LEU A 633 2.31 -6.47 -9.12
C LEU A 633 2.09 -6.83 -10.60
N GLU A 634 0.95 -7.46 -10.87
CA GLU A 634 0.58 -7.99 -12.18
C GLU A 634 -0.39 -7.10 -12.94
N TYR A 635 -1.48 -6.64 -12.32
CA TYR A 635 -2.57 -5.96 -13.02
C TYR A 635 -2.74 -4.53 -12.51
N LEU A 636 -2.42 -3.54 -13.35
CA LEU A 636 -2.31 -2.15 -12.95
C LEU A 636 -3.04 -1.23 -13.95
N GLY A 637 -3.74 -0.22 -13.44
CA GLY A 637 -4.37 0.84 -14.21
C GLY A 637 -3.85 2.20 -13.77
N PHE A 638 -3.00 2.82 -14.57
CA PHE A 638 -2.40 4.12 -14.27
C PHE A 638 -3.33 5.25 -14.70
N ASP A 639 -3.49 6.26 -13.83
CA ASP A 639 -4.17 7.50 -14.14
C ASP A 639 -3.11 8.60 -14.40
N VAL A 640 -2.87 8.89 -15.68
CA VAL A 640 -1.78 9.78 -16.13
C VAL A 640 -2.36 11.13 -16.57
N VAL A 641 -1.77 12.24 -16.13
CA VAL A 641 -2.02 13.57 -16.69
C VAL A 641 -0.80 13.99 -17.49
N ILE A 642 -0.98 14.28 -18.77
CA ILE A 642 0.08 14.87 -19.60
C ILE A 642 0.20 16.35 -19.24
N THR A 643 1.40 16.79 -18.89
CA THR A 643 1.72 18.16 -18.47
C THR A 643 2.58 18.86 -19.53
N PRO A 644 2.74 20.19 -19.51
CA PRO A 644 3.65 20.89 -20.43
C PRO A 644 5.05 20.25 -20.50
N ASP A 645 5.63 19.93 -19.35
CA ASP A 645 7.02 19.47 -19.23
C ASP A 645 7.17 17.94 -19.13
N GLY A 646 6.14 17.15 -19.47
CA GLY A 646 6.16 15.69 -19.33
C GLY A 646 4.80 15.12 -18.92
N PHE A 647 4.75 14.38 -17.82
CA PHE A 647 3.50 13.84 -17.28
C PHE A 647 3.57 13.56 -15.77
N LYS A 648 2.40 13.35 -15.17
CA LYS A 648 2.22 13.03 -13.75
C LYS A 648 1.25 11.87 -13.56
N ILE A 649 1.63 10.88 -12.76
CA ILE A 649 0.79 9.74 -12.37
C ILE A 649 0.04 10.11 -11.09
N LEU A 650 -1.28 10.23 -11.17
CA LEU A 650 -2.11 10.64 -10.04
C LEU A 650 -2.41 9.48 -9.09
N GLU A 651 -2.63 8.29 -9.63
CA GLU A 651 -2.92 7.05 -8.90
C GLU A 651 -2.68 5.82 -9.77
N ILE A 652 -2.53 4.66 -9.12
CA ILE A 652 -2.41 3.36 -9.78
C ILE A 652 -3.48 2.45 -9.18
N ASN A 653 -4.39 2.00 -10.03
CA ASN A 653 -5.54 1.18 -9.68
C ASN A 653 -5.22 -0.31 -9.85
N THR A 654 -5.55 -1.12 -8.85
CA THR A 654 -5.31 -2.59 -8.85
C THR A 654 -6.57 -3.40 -9.19
N HIS A 655 -7.70 -2.72 -9.39
CA HIS A 655 -8.98 -3.24 -9.87
C HIS A 655 -9.76 -2.11 -10.55
N GLN A 656 -9.49 -1.89 -11.84
CA GLN A 656 -10.04 -0.77 -12.62
C GLN A 656 -11.40 -1.09 -13.25
N ASP A 657 -12.17 -0.08 -13.63
CA ASP A 657 -13.43 -0.31 -14.33
C ASP A 657 -13.20 -0.84 -15.77
N LEU A 658 -13.99 -1.86 -16.14
CA LEU A 658 -14.03 -2.43 -17.49
C LEU A 658 -15.31 -1.94 -18.16
N HIS A 659 -15.27 -0.77 -18.80
CA HIS A 659 -16.46 -0.18 -19.43
C HIS A 659 -16.72 -0.71 -20.84
N ARG A 660 -15.70 -1.27 -21.48
CA ARG A 660 -15.70 -1.69 -22.88
C ARG A 660 -15.03 -3.05 -23.07
N TYR A 661 -15.18 -3.93 -22.07
CA TYR A 661 -14.56 -5.25 -22.06
C TYR A 661 -14.69 -6.02 -23.39
N PRO A 662 -15.87 -6.10 -24.04
CA PRO A 662 -16.02 -6.86 -25.29
C PRO A 662 -15.19 -6.33 -26.48
N THR A 663 -14.65 -5.12 -26.38
CA THR A 663 -13.83 -4.49 -27.43
C THR A 663 -12.35 -4.52 -27.11
N TYR A 664 -11.97 -5.07 -25.96
CA TYR A 664 -10.56 -5.17 -25.57
C TYR A 664 -9.86 -6.24 -26.40
N ASN A 665 -8.53 -6.18 -26.44
CA ASN A 665 -7.74 -7.10 -27.23
C ASN A 665 -7.83 -8.55 -26.68
N ASN A 666 -7.44 -9.52 -27.51
CA ASN A 666 -7.47 -10.94 -27.15
C ASN A 666 -6.62 -11.27 -25.91
N ASP A 667 -5.56 -10.50 -25.67
CA ASP A 667 -4.66 -10.70 -24.53
C ASP A 667 -5.34 -10.42 -23.19
N VAL A 668 -6.12 -9.33 -23.11
CA VAL A 668 -6.93 -9.01 -21.94
C VAL A 668 -8.01 -10.06 -21.73
N HIS A 669 -8.67 -10.52 -22.79
CA HIS A 669 -9.66 -11.59 -22.72
C HIS A 669 -9.05 -12.89 -22.17
N ALA A 670 -7.96 -13.35 -22.78
CA ALA A 670 -7.24 -14.55 -22.37
C ALA A 670 -6.74 -14.46 -20.92
N TYR A 671 -6.26 -13.29 -20.50
CA TYR A 671 -5.84 -13.05 -19.12
C TYR A 671 -6.98 -13.31 -18.13
N PHE A 672 -8.13 -12.65 -18.31
CA PHE A 672 -9.24 -12.79 -17.38
C PHE A 672 -9.89 -14.17 -17.42
N GLU A 673 -10.03 -14.76 -18.61
CA GLU A 673 -10.52 -16.13 -18.77
C GLU A 673 -9.67 -17.13 -18.00
N ARG A 674 -8.33 -17.05 -18.13
CA ARG A 674 -7.41 -17.89 -17.38
C ARG A 674 -7.58 -17.69 -15.86
N LYS A 675 -7.68 -16.45 -15.39
CA LYS A 675 -7.89 -16.17 -13.95
C LYS A 675 -9.22 -16.75 -13.44
N VAL A 676 -10.30 -16.69 -14.23
CA VAL A 676 -11.59 -17.30 -13.88
C VAL A 676 -11.47 -18.81 -13.81
N GLN A 677 -10.84 -19.44 -14.79
CA GLN A 677 -10.64 -20.90 -14.83
C GLN A 677 -9.83 -21.38 -13.62
N LEU A 678 -8.70 -20.74 -13.33
CA LEU A 678 -7.87 -21.06 -12.15
C LEU A 678 -8.67 -20.95 -10.86
N LYS A 679 -9.41 -19.85 -10.68
CA LYS A 679 -10.18 -19.65 -9.44
C LYS A 679 -11.33 -20.66 -9.32
N LYS A 680 -11.96 -21.06 -10.44
CA LYS A 680 -12.98 -22.14 -10.46
C LYS A 680 -12.38 -23.50 -10.10
N ALA A 681 -11.12 -23.74 -10.48
CA ALA A 681 -10.36 -24.93 -10.09
C ALA A 681 -9.87 -24.90 -8.63
N GLY A 682 -10.14 -23.82 -7.88
CA GLY A 682 -9.72 -23.68 -6.48
C GLY A 682 -8.29 -23.15 -6.31
N CYS A 683 -7.63 -22.72 -7.38
CA CYS A 683 -6.30 -22.13 -7.31
C CYS A 683 -6.34 -20.74 -6.65
N LYS A 684 -5.36 -20.47 -5.80
CA LYS A 684 -5.10 -19.14 -5.24
C LYS A 684 -4.41 -18.30 -6.32
N LEU A 685 -5.05 -17.20 -6.73
CA LEU A 685 -4.53 -16.32 -7.79
C LEU A 685 -3.33 -15.48 -7.32
N ALA A 686 -3.42 -14.96 -6.09
CA ALA A 686 -2.51 -13.99 -5.50
C ALA A 686 -2.23 -14.28 -4.02
#